data_AF-A0A519V423-F1
#
_entry.id   AF-A0A519V423-F1
#
_cell.length_a   1.000
_cell.length_b   1.000
_cell.length_c   1.000
_cell.angle_alpha   90.00
_cell.angle_beta   90.00
_cell.angle_gamma   90.00
#
_symmetry.space_group_name_H-M   'P 1'
#
loop_
_entity.id
_entity.type
_entity.pdbx_description
1 polymer ?
#
loop_
_entity_poly.entity_id
_entity_poly.type
_entity_poly.pdbx_seq_one_letter_code
_entity_poly.pdbx_strand_id
1 'polypeptide(L)'
;MKRFFSVLVIAISIANYSFAQTTKTVWPVMEKQMKPWVRWWWMGSAVDEKNLSQNLTTYQKAGIGGVEITPIYGAVGYESRYIDFLSPKWMDMLKFTVNKSNSLGLGVDMNTGTGWPFGGPQIKTESAATKLITQKYTVKEGEKLNEPVKVKEAKQEAAKLQALTAYGPKGEILNLLNQVEANGNLNWSPAKGNWEIYALFAGKTRQMVKRAAPGGEGFTLDHLDKNAVKVYLDRFNAAFGNKSQGIRSFFNDSYEVYGANWTPTFFDEFKKNRGYDLRNYLRELVGDNGNKEIIARVKSDYRQTMNDLLLNNFTKPWTSWAHQYKSLTKNQSHGSPGNLLDLYSAVDIPETETFGSSYFPIPGLRRNKEDVRNVNPDPMMSKFASSAAHTTGKKLVSSETFTWLTEHFKTSFSQCKPEAEQLFLSGVNHIFYHGTTNSPSDAVWPGWLFYASVQMNPTNSLWPHIDGLNNYIARCQSVLQAGKADNELLIYWPVYDVWNQAKGLDIALKVHDVDDWLHPTAFYKLATSLSKNGYSFDFASDHLLAQSTVENGLVKTAASASPYKVIIIPQCEMMDLNTFNKVISMASCGATVIFQELPKDVPGLNDLSVRQSQLKTALGKLLFTDLKDGVRQFKTGKGQILLTNDIQKALTYKSIKREELTDAGLQFIRRAING
;
A
#
# COMPACT_ATOMS: atom_id res chain seq x y z
N MET A 1 44.76 -53.49 34.79
CA MET A 1 44.41 -52.07 35.07
C MET A 1 45.05 -51.01 34.16
N LYS A 2 46.07 -51.32 33.31
CA LYS A 2 46.69 -50.30 32.42
C LYS A 2 46.03 -50.13 31.04
N ARG A 3 45.23 -51.08 30.56
CA ARG A 3 44.54 -50.99 29.24
C ARG A 3 43.16 -50.31 29.27
N PHE A 4 42.52 -50.23 30.44
CA PHE A 4 41.21 -49.58 30.59
C PHE A 4 41.31 -48.04 30.69
N PHE A 5 42.43 -47.53 31.21
CA PHE A 5 42.64 -46.08 31.34
C PHE A 5 42.91 -45.39 29.99
N SER A 6 43.59 -46.07 29.06
CA SER A 6 43.90 -45.51 27.72
C SER A 6 42.66 -45.38 26.83
N VAL A 7 41.67 -46.27 26.97
CA VAL A 7 40.41 -46.21 26.20
C VAL A 7 39.46 -45.13 26.75
N LEU A 8 39.46 -44.91 28.07
CA LEU A 8 38.64 -43.86 28.69
C LEU A 8 39.16 -42.46 28.35
N VAL A 9 40.48 -42.26 28.28
CA VAL A 9 41.08 -40.96 27.90
C VAL A 9 40.85 -40.65 26.41
N ILE A 10 40.85 -41.64 25.52
CA ILE A 10 40.53 -41.43 24.09
C ILE A 10 39.02 -41.16 23.90
N ALA A 11 38.14 -41.83 24.64
CA ALA A 11 36.71 -41.58 24.59
C ALA A 11 36.32 -40.20 25.16
N ILE A 12 36.98 -39.73 26.22
CA ILE A 12 36.79 -38.38 26.77
C ILE A 12 37.42 -37.32 25.85
N SER A 13 38.49 -37.64 25.11
CA SER A 13 39.05 -36.73 24.09
C SER A 13 38.11 -36.59 22.88
N ILE A 14 37.50 -37.67 22.39
CA ILE A 14 36.56 -37.63 21.25
C ILE A 14 35.21 -36.98 21.64
N ALA A 15 34.76 -37.15 22.90
CA ALA A 15 33.59 -36.46 23.42
C ALA A 15 33.82 -34.95 23.62
N ASN A 16 35.04 -34.52 23.96
CA ASN A 16 35.37 -33.09 24.06
C ASN A 16 35.66 -32.43 22.71
N TYR A 17 36.04 -33.18 21.67
CA TYR A 17 36.15 -32.64 20.30
C TYR A 17 34.80 -32.48 19.59
N SER A 18 33.73 -33.13 20.07
CA SER A 18 32.38 -32.96 19.51
C SER A 18 31.58 -31.81 20.14
N PHE A 19 32.08 -31.23 21.24
CA PHE A 19 31.53 -30.02 21.89
C PHE A 19 32.40 -28.77 21.67
N ALA A 20 33.54 -28.88 21.00
CA ALA A 20 34.36 -27.75 20.58
C ALA A 20 34.08 -27.43 19.11
N GLN A 21 33.51 -26.23 18.87
CA GLN A 21 33.17 -25.64 17.56
C GLN A 21 31.89 -26.15 16.86
N THR A 22 30.73 -26.07 17.53
CA THR A 22 29.66 -25.33 16.84
C THR A 22 30.05 -23.86 16.93
N THR A 23 30.69 -23.32 15.89
CA THR A 23 30.66 -21.88 15.69
C THR A 23 29.19 -21.51 15.59
N LYS A 24 28.55 -21.12 16.70
CA LYS A 24 27.29 -20.39 16.66
C LYS A 24 27.64 -19.09 15.95
N THR A 25 27.51 -19.08 14.63
CA THR A 25 27.64 -17.87 13.85
C THR A 25 26.62 -16.90 14.43
N VAL A 26 27.04 -15.69 14.80
CA VAL A 26 26.14 -14.62 15.26
C VAL A 26 25.10 -14.30 14.17
N TRP A 27 25.41 -14.64 12.93
CA TRP A 27 24.55 -14.48 11.77
C TRP A 27 23.50 -15.60 11.65
N PRO A 28 22.23 -15.25 11.37
CA PRO A 28 21.18 -16.20 11.03
C PRO A 28 21.53 -17.07 9.83
N VAL A 29 20.95 -18.27 9.76
CA VAL A 29 21.05 -19.13 8.58
C VAL A 29 20.45 -18.41 7.37
N MET A 30 21.24 -18.29 6.30
CA MET A 30 20.84 -17.56 5.11
C MET A 30 19.76 -18.31 4.32
N GLU A 31 18.56 -17.72 4.26
CA GLU A 31 17.44 -18.18 3.43
C GLU A 31 17.38 -17.39 2.10
N LYS A 32 16.66 -17.94 1.11
CA LYS A 32 16.54 -17.28 -0.20
C LYS A 32 15.79 -15.94 -0.16
N GLN A 33 14.89 -15.75 0.80
CA GLN A 33 14.17 -14.50 1.06
C GLN A 33 15.09 -13.44 1.69
N MET A 34 16.22 -13.85 2.27
CA MET A 34 17.18 -12.90 2.82
C MET A 34 18.09 -12.35 1.73
N LYS A 35 18.19 -12.96 0.55
CA LYS A 35 18.91 -12.39 -0.59
C LYS A 35 18.04 -11.33 -1.31
N PRO A 36 18.63 -10.35 -2.02
CA PRO A 36 17.83 -9.49 -2.90
C PRO A 36 17.21 -10.31 -4.03
N TRP A 37 16.00 -9.93 -4.43
CA TRP A 37 15.28 -10.48 -5.58
C TRP A 37 15.28 -9.46 -6.72
N VAL A 38 14.83 -9.87 -7.90
CA VAL A 38 14.75 -8.98 -9.06
C VAL A 38 13.35 -8.97 -9.65
N ARG A 39 12.86 -7.79 -10.01
CA ARG A 39 11.75 -7.67 -10.94
C ARG A 39 12.25 -8.00 -12.33
N TRP A 40 11.80 -9.11 -12.88
CA TRP A 40 12.34 -9.73 -14.09
C TRP A 40 11.44 -9.48 -15.29
N TRP A 41 11.84 -8.50 -16.11
CA TRP A 41 11.05 -8.05 -17.25
C TRP A 41 11.10 -9.06 -18.38
N TRP A 42 9.98 -9.73 -18.60
CA TRP A 42 9.76 -10.62 -19.73
C TRP A 42 9.23 -9.81 -20.91
N MET A 43 10.15 -9.14 -21.61
CA MET A 43 9.85 -8.30 -22.76
C MET A 43 9.22 -9.15 -23.87
N GLY A 44 7.96 -8.89 -24.20
CA GLY A 44 7.20 -9.64 -25.21
C GLY A 44 6.95 -11.10 -24.82
N SER A 45 7.25 -11.46 -23.56
CA SER A 45 7.48 -12.83 -23.12
C SER A 45 8.36 -13.65 -24.08
N ALA A 46 9.31 -13.00 -24.76
CA ALA A 46 10.22 -13.63 -25.71
C ALA A 46 11.29 -14.44 -24.97
N VAL A 47 10.88 -15.59 -24.45
CA VAL A 47 11.71 -16.46 -23.61
C VAL A 47 11.77 -17.88 -24.17
N ASP A 48 12.85 -18.58 -23.88
CA ASP A 48 13.05 -20.00 -24.19
C ASP A 48 13.83 -20.69 -23.07
N GLU A 49 13.73 -22.01 -23.00
CA GLU A 49 14.33 -22.81 -21.92
C GLU A 49 15.84 -22.60 -21.77
N LYS A 50 16.56 -22.42 -22.89
CA LYS A 50 18.02 -22.24 -22.89
C LYS A 50 18.38 -20.93 -22.22
N ASN A 51 17.80 -19.82 -22.67
CA ASN A 51 18.03 -18.48 -22.11
C ASN A 51 17.56 -18.39 -20.67
N LEU A 52 16.37 -18.94 -20.35
CA LEU A 52 15.86 -18.98 -18.97
C LEU A 52 16.82 -19.74 -18.04
N SER A 53 17.31 -20.90 -18.46
CA SER A 53 18.27 -21.70 -17.67
C SER A 53 19.59 -20.95 -17.42
N GLN A 54 20.12 -20.28 -18.44
CA GLN A 54 21.34 -19.48 -18.34
C GLN A 54 21.16 -18.27 -17.42
N ASN A 55 20.08 -17.50 -17.59
CA ASN A 55 19.80 -16.31 -16.78
C ASN A 55 19.59 -16.68 -15.31
N LEU A 56 18.77 -17.69 -15.00
CA LEU A 56 18.54 -18.13 -13.63
C LEU A 56 19.83 -18.65 -12.97
N THR A 57 20.67 -19.37 -13.70
CA THR A 57 21.97 -19.83 -13.19
C THR A 57 22.89 -18.65 -12.91
N THR A 58 22.91 -17.63 -13.78
CA THR A 58 23.69 -16.40 -13.60
C THR A 58 23.23 -15.62 -12.37
N TYR A 59 21.91 -15.46 -12.18
CA TYR A 59 21.35 -14.77 -11.02
C TYR A 59 21.65 -15.52 -9.71
N GLN A 60 21.52 -16.85 -9.70
CA GLN A 60 21.85 -17.67 -8.53
C GLN A 60 23.32 -17.50 -8.13
N LYS A 61 24.25 -17.52 -9.10
CA LYS A 61 25.69 -17.30 -8.85
C LYS A 61 25.99 -15.90 -8.34
N ALA A 62 25.23 -14.89 -8.79
CA ALA A 62 25.35 -13.51 -8.32
C ALA A 62 24.76 -13.28 -6.92
N GLY A 63 24.18 -14.30 -6.28
CA GLY A 63 23.59 -14.17 -4.95
C GLY A 63 22.17 -13.61 -4.93
N ILE A 64 21.45 -13.64 -6.06
CA ILE A 64 20.02 -13.34 -6.13
C ILE A 64 19.22 -14.50 -5.50
N GLY A 65 18.17 -14.16 -4.74
CA GLY A 65 17.33 -15.14 -4.04
C GLY A 65 16.12 -15.63 -4.82
N GLY A 66 15.69 -14.88 -5.81
CA GLY A 66 14.51 -15.19 -6.61
C GLY A 66 14.22 -14.12 -7.66
N VAL A 67 13.23 -14.42 -8.47
CA VAL A 67 12.76 -13.58 -9.58
C VAL A 67 11.28 -13.31 -9.42
N GLU A 68 10.84 -12.12 -9.78
CA GLU A 68 9.43 -11.78 -10.01
C GLU A 68 9.21 -11.67 -11.51
N ILE A 69 8.48 -12.63 -12.09
CA ILE A 69 8.18 -12.62 -13.52
C ILE A 69 7.18 -11.50 -13.80
N THR A 70 7.61 -10.51 -14.59
CA THR A 70 6.78 -9.37 -14.98
C THR A 70 6.71 -9.29 -16.51
N PRO A 71 5.67 -9.91 -17.13
CA PRO A 71 5.44 -9.83 -18.56
C PRO A 71 5.15 -8.39 -18.98
N ILE A 72 5.81 -7.92 -20.02
CA ILE A 72 5.70 -6.53 -20.48
C ILE A 72 5.83 -6.46 -22.01
N TYR A 73 5.65 -5.27 -22.60
CA TYR A 73 5.85 -5.02 -24.03
C TYR A 73 7.16 -5.61 -24.57
N GLY A 74 7.17 -5.92 -25.87
CA GLY A 74 8.29 -6.56 -26.52
C GLY A 74 9.46 -5.66 -26.89
N ALA A 75 10.63 -6.27 -27.03
CA ALA A 75 11.81 -5.60 -27.58
C ALA A 75 11.73 -5.57 -29.11
N VAL A 76 11.77 -4.37 -29.69
CA VAL A 76 11.66 -4.14 -31.14
C VAL A 76 12.67 -5.00 -31.92
N GLY A 77 12.20 -5.66 -32.98
CA GLY A 77 13.00 -6.55 -33.82
C GLY A 77 13.00 -8.03 -33.37
N TYR A 78 12.31 -8.34 -32.28
CA TYR A 78 12.15 -9.71 -31.76
C TYR A 78 10.71 -10.21 -31.79
N GLU A 79 9.83 -9.57 -32.56
CA GLU A 79 8.39 -9.84 -32.61
C GLU A 79 8.08 -11.31 -32.94
N SER A 80 8.89 -11.94 -33.80
CA SER A 80 8.74 -13.35 -34.17
C SER A 80 8.98 -14.33 -33.01
N ARG A 81 9.57 -13.86 -31.89
CA ARG A 81 9.82 -14.65 -30.67
C ARG A 81 8.77 -14.44 -29.58
N TYR A 82 7.84 -13.50 -29.77
CA TYR A 82 6.86 -13.16 -28.74
C TYR A 82 5.96 -14.35 -28.41
N ILE A 83 5.54 -14.41 -27.14
CA ILE A 83 4.66 -15.46 -26.64
C ILE A 83 3.48 -14.79 -25.95
N ASP A 84 2.26 -15.09 -26.42
CA ASP A 84 1.05 -14.52 -25.83
C ASP A 84 0.89 -14.96 -24.38
N PHE A 85 0.64 -13.99 -23.50
CA PHE A 85 0.48 -14.19 -22.07
C PHE A 85 -0.66 -15.16 -21.76
N LEU A 86 -0.36 -16.15 -20.91
CA LEU A 86 -1.23 -17.27 -20.53
C LEU A 86 -1.64 -18.22 -21.68
N SER A 87 -1.01 -18.14 -22.85
CA SER A 87 -1.11 -19.19 -23.87
C SER A 87 -0.50 -20.51 -23.35
N PRO A 88 -0.83 -21.68 -23.94
CA PRO A 88 -0.21 -22.95 -23.56
C PRO A 88 1.33 -22.89 -23.56
N LYS A 89 1.92 -22.27 -24.61
CA LYS A 89 3.37 -22.08 -24.71
C LYS A 89 3.92 -21.20 -23.58
N TRP A 90 3.21 -20.14 -23.21
CA TRP A 90 3.60 -19.30 -22.07
C TRP A 90 3.56 -20.07 -20.75
N MET A 91 2.52 -20.88 -20.55
CA MET A 91 2.37 -21.74 -19.37
C MET A 91 3.49 -22.79 -19.28
N ASP A 92 3.96 -23.32 -20.40
CA ASP A 92 5.13 -24.20 -20.45
C ASP A 92 6.41 -23.48 -20.00
N MET A 93 6.62 -22.23 -20.44
CA MET A 93 7.77 -21.42 -20.02
C MET A 93 7.71 -21.03 -18.53
N LEU A 94 6.53 -20.74 -18.00
CA LEU A 94 6.33 -20.55 -16.55
C LEU A 94 6.69 -21.82 -15.78
N LYS A 95 6.17 -22.98 -16.20
CA LYS A 95 6.45 -24.27 -15.56
C LYS A 95 7.94 -24.60 -15.60
N PHE A 96 8.60 -24.40 -16.74
CA PHE A 96 10.05 -24.58 -16.87
C PHE A 96 10.80 -23.66 -15.88
N THR A 97 10.43 -22.38 -15.85
CA THR A 97 11.06 -21.37 -14.97
C THR A 97 10.93 -21.73 -13.50
N VAL A 98 9.75 -22.17 -13.06
CA VAL A 98 9.51 -22.61 -11.67
C VAL A 98 10.34 -23.84 -11.34
N ASN A 99 10.35 -24.86 -12.21
CA ASN A 99 11.13 -26.08 -11.99
C ASN A 99 12.63 -25.79 -11.93
N LYS A 100 13.13 -24.98 -12.87
CA LYS A 100 14.54 -24.59 -12.92
C LYS A 100 14.93 -23.76 -11.70
N SER A 101 14.13 -22.77 -11.32
CA SER A 101 14.35 -21.97 -10.11
C SER A 101 14.39 -22.83 -8.85
N ASN A 102 13.46 -23.78 -8.71
CA ASN A 102 13.45 -24.71 -7.58
C ASN A 102 14.73 -25.57 -7.52
N SER A 103 15.21 -26.08 -8.66
CA SER A 103 16.47 -26.84 -8.73
C SER A 103 17.71 -26.02 -8.33
N LEU A 104 17.62 -24.69 -8.44
CA LEU A 104 18.67 -23.73 -8.07
C LEU A 104 18.49 -23.14 -6.67
N GLY A 105 17.41 -23.49 -5.96
CA GLY A 105 17.06 -22.91 -4.66
C GLY A 105 16.55 -21.47 -4.72
N LEU A 106 16.12 -21.00 -5.90
CA LEU A 106 15.51 -19.69 -6.09
C LEU A 106 14.01 -19.70 -5.74
N GLY A 107 13.44 -18.52 -5.51
CA GLY A 107 11.98 -18.33 -5.48
C GLY A 107 11.45 -17.69 -6.76
N VAL A 108 10.17 -17.89 -7.03
CA VAL A 108 9.47 -17.29 -8.18
C VAL A 108 8.21 -16.60 -7.68
N ASP A 109 8.18 -15.29 -7.83
CA ASP A 109 6.96 -14.49 -7.75
C ASP A 109 6.51 -14.14 -9.18
N MET A 110 5.28 -13.67 -9.34
CA MET A 110 4.74 -13.31 -10.65
C MET A 110 3.77 -12.14 -10.51
N ASN A 111 3.84 -11.16 -11.40
CA ASN A 111 2.75 -10.20 -11.56
C ASN A 111 1.45 -10.95 -11.88
N THR A 112 0.34 -10.61 -11.21
CA THR A 112 -0.98 -11.20 -11.53
C THR A 112 -1.56 -10.52 -12.77
N GLY A 113 -0.78 -10.40 -13.84
CA GLY A 113 -1.09 -9.59 -15.01
C GLY A 113 0.13 -9.35 -15.89
N THR A 114 -0.02 -8.41 -16.82
CA THR A 114 1.08 -7.91 -17.66
C THR A 114 1.13 -6.41 -17.51
N GLY A 115 2.32 -5.80 -17.45
CA GLY A 115 2.43 -4.37 -17.16
C GLY A 115 1.58 -4.00 -15.94
N TRP A 116 0.83 -2.90 -16.02
CA TRP A 116 -0.05 -2.43 -14.96
C TRP A 116 -1.06 -1.38 -15.48
N PRO A 117 -2.15 -1.07 -14.76
CA PRO A 117 -2.75 -1.86 -13.67
C PRO A 117 -3.36 -3.16 -14.20
N PHE A 118 -3.97 -3.95 -13.31
CA PHE A 118 -4.65 -5.18 -13.69
C PHE A 118 -5.70 -4.93 -14.79
N GLY A 119 -5.67 -5.78 -15.82
CA GLY A 119 -6.56 -5.70 -16.97
C GLY A 119 -6.14 -6.68 -18.05
N GLY A 120 -6.88 -6.70 -19.15
CA GLY A 120 -6.57 -7.56 -20.28
C GLY A 120 -7.77 -7.85 -21.18
N PRO A 121 -7.59 -8.68 -22.22
CA PRO A 121 -8.59 -8.94 -23.25
C PRO A 121 -9.92 -9.52 -22.74
N GLN A 122 -9.92 -10.15 -21.55
CA GLN A 122 -11.12 -10.66 -20.90
C GLN A 122 -12.00 -9.55 -20.30
N ILE A 123 -11.42 -8.39 -20.01
CA ILE A 123 -12.16 -7.25 -19.45
C ILE A 123 -12.88 -6.53 -20.58
N LYS A 124 -14.19 -6.72 -20.61
CA LYS A 124 -15.10 -6.00 -21.51
C LYS A 124 -15.58 -4.72 -20.86
N THR A 125 -16.26 -3.87 -21.63
CA THR A 125 -16.75 -2.55 -21.20
C THR A 125 -17.50 -2.63 -19.87
N GLU A 126 -18.28 -3.68 -19.63
CA GLU A 126 -19.11 -3.86 -18.43
C GLU A 126 -18.25 -3.94 -17.16
N SER A 127 -17.11 -4.66 -17.22
CA SER A 127 -16.17 -4.86 -16.12
C SER A 127 -14.97 -3.90 -16.14
N ALA A 128 -14.89 -3.00 -17.12
CA ALA A 128 -13.83 -2.01 -17.23
C ALA A 128 -13.99 -0.90 -16.17
N ALA A 129 -12.86 -0.30 -15.77
CA ALA A 129 -12.79 0.79 -14.80
C ALA A 129 -13.81 1.90 -15.10
N THR A 130 -14.55 2.27 -14.06
CA THR A 130 -15.71 3.17 -14.15
C THR A 130 -15.36 4.54 -13.60
N LYS A 131 -15.90 5.59 -14.23
CA LYS A 131 -15.76 6.98 -13.77
C LYS A 131 -17.11 7.64 -13.58
N LEU A 132 -17.15 8.65 -12.72
CA LEU A 132 -18.29 9.51 -12.53
C LEU A 132 -18.32 10.60 -13.60
N ILE A 133 -19.45 10.73 -14.29
CA ILE A 133 -19.73 11.85 -15.19
C ILE A 133 -20.91 12.62 -14.60
N THR A 134 -20.79 13.93 -14.52
CA THR A 134 -21.77 14.80 -13.88
C THR A 134 -22.21 15.89 -14.85
N GLN A 135 -23.50 16.17 -14.90
CA GLN A 135 -24.05 17.27 -15.70
C GLN A 135 -24.99 18.10 -14.84
N LYS A 136 -24.94 19.42 -15.03
CA LYS A 136 -25.82 20.38 -14.37
C LYS A 136 -26.74 21.00 -15.40
N TYR A 137 -28.01 21.12 -15.04
CA TYR A 137 -29.04 21.81 -15.81
C TYR A 137 -29.73 22.83 -14.90
N THR A 138 -30.40 23.80 -15.51
CA THR A 138 -31.26 24.76 -14.82
C THR A 138 -32.61 24.77 -15.53
N VAL A 139 -33.69 24.68 -14.75
CA VAL A 139 -35.06 24.75 -15.28
C VAL A 139 -35.81 25.85 -14.54
N LYS A 140 -36.42 26.77 -15.30
CA LYS A 140 -37.20 27.87 -14.73
C LYS A 140 -38.63 27.42 -14.44
N GLU A 141 -39.30 28.21 -13.61
CA GLU A 141 -40.71 28.03 -13.27
C GLU A 141 -41.57 27.83 -14.54
N GLY A 142 -42.36 26.75 -14.56
CA GLY A 142 -43.26 26.42 -15.66
C GLY A 142 -42.59 25.86 -16.92
N GLU A 143 -41.26 25.92 -17.03
CA GLU A 143 -40.52 25.41 -18.19
C GLU A 143 -40.21 23.90 -18.05
N LYS A 144 -40.08 23.20 -19.18
CA LYS A 144 -39.55 21.83 -19.25
C LYS A 144 -38.09 21.88 -19.67
N LEU A 145 -37.30 20.87 -19.27
CA LEU A 145 -35.96 20.70 -19.82
C LEU A 145 -36.07 20.41 -21.33
N ASN A 146 -35.47 21.29 -22.11
CA ASN A 146 -35.54 21.35 -23.57
C ASN A 146 -34.46 20.51 -24.28
N GLU A 147 -33.72 19.70 -23.52
CA GLU A 147 -32.79 18.70 -24.03
C GLU A 147 -32.92 17.39 -23.25
N PRO A 148 -32.62 16.23 -23.87
CA PRO A 148 -32.61 14.96 -23.16
C PRO A 148 -31.45 14.90 -22.14
N VAL A 149 -31.70 14.25 -21.01
CA VAL A 149 -30.70 13.92 -19.98
C VAL A 149 -29.82 12.77 -20.48
N LYS A 150 -28.87 13.12 -21.33
CA LYS A 150 -27.87 12.20 -21.91
C LYS A 150 -26.47 12.77 -21.70
N VAL A 151 -25.50 11.86 -21.58
CA VAL A 151 -24.08 12.22 -21.50
C VAL A 151 -23.66 13.00 -22.74
N LYS A 152 -23.10 14.19 -22.51
CA LYS A 152 -22.56 15.08 -23.57
C LYS A 152 -21.09 14.78 -23.89
N GLU A 153 -20.39 14.02 -23.04
CA GLU A 153 -18.99 13.66 -23.25
C GLU A 153 -18.86 12.67 -24.42
N ALA A 154 -17.98 12.96 -25.38
CA ALA A 154 -17.68 12.05 -26.48
C ALA A 154 -17.14 10.71 -25.96
N LYS A 155 -17.36 9.61 -26.69
CA LYS A 155 -16.81 8.28 -26.37
C LYS A 155 -17.40 7.64 -25.09
N GLN A 156 -18.51 8.19 -24.58
CA GLN A 156 -19.24 7.74 -23.38
C GLN A 156 -20.68 7.29 -23.73
N GLU A 157 -20.90 6.78 -24.94
CA GLU A 157 -22.22 6.35 -25.42
C GLU A 157 -22.83 5.21 -24.58
N ALA A 158 -21.97 4.44 -23.89
CA ALA A 158 -22.36 3.37 -22.97
C ALA A 158 -22.59 3.82 -21.53
N ALA A 159 -22.41 5.12 -21.22
CA ALA A 159 -22.60 5.63 -19.87
C ALA A 159 -24.07 5.58 -19.46
N LYS A 160 -24.34 5.11 -18.23
CA LYS A 160 -25.70 4.92 -17.73
C LYS A 160 -26.05 6.00 -16.71
N LEU A 161 -27.22 6.62 -16.84
CA LEU A 161 -27.76 7.52 -15.82
C LEU A 161 -27.99 6.72 -14.53
N GLN A 162 -27.50 7.23 -13.41
CA GLN A 162 -27.59 6.58 -12.08
C GLN A 162 -28.37 7.42 -11.08
N ALA A 163 -28.38 8.74 -11.25
CA ALA A 163 -29.17 9.64 -10.43
C ALA A 163 -29.50 10.92 -11.20
N LEU A 164 -30.68 11.47 -10.91
CA LEU A 164 -31.10 12.79 -11.36
C LEU A 164 -31.80 13.47 -10.17
N THR A 165 -31.17 14.50 -9.61
CA THR A 165 -31.67 15.18 -8.41
C THR A 165 -31.83 16.67 -8.69
N ALA A 166 -33.01 17.21 -8.40
CA ALA A 166 -33.32 18.63 -8.52
C ALA A 166 -33.32 19.33 -7.16
N TYR A 167 -32.81 20.56 -7.14
CA TYR A 167 -32.67 21.40 -5.95
C TYR A 167 -33.44 22.70 -6.15
N GLY A 168 -34.38 22.96 -5.24
CA GLY A 168 -35.25 24.14 -5.26
C GLY A 168 -34.68 25.32 -4.50
N PRO A 169 -35.25 26.54 -4.70
CA PRO A 169 -34.74 27.77 -4.12
C PRO A 169 -34.90 27.86 -2.59
N LYS A 170 -35.73 27.01 -1.97
CA LYS A 170 -35.94 26.95 -0.51
C LYS A 170 -35.25 25.73 0.13
N GLY A 171 -34.35 25.09 -0.59
CA GLY A 171 -33.63 23.90 -0.13
C GLY A 171 -34.40 22.59 -0.36
N GLU A 172 -35.44 22.59 -1.19
CA GLU A 172 -36.14 21.38 -1.59
C GLU A 172 -35.22 20.46 -2.40
N ILE A 173 -35.40 19.14 -2.23
CA ILE A 173 -34.62 18.12 -2.93
C ILE A 173 -35.60 17.10 -3.51
N LEU A 174 -35.56 16.91 -4.83
CA LEU A 174 -36.44 15.98 -5.55
C LEU A 174 -35.61 14.98 -6.37
N ASN A 175 -35.87 13.69 -6.18
CA ASN A 175 -35.34 12.65 -7.08
C ASN A 175 -36.23 12.56 -8.32
N LEU A 176 -35.66 12.88 -9.48
CA LEU A 176 -36.35 12.91 -10.77
C LEU A 176 -35.99 11.72 -11.66
N LEU A 177 -35.21 10.75 -11.18
CA LEU A 177 -34.72 9.63 -12.01
C LEU A 177 -35.86 8.86 -12.69
N ASN A 178 -36.93 8.59 -11.94
CA ASN A 178 -38.11 7.85 -12.45
C ASN A 178 -38.99 8.68 -13.39
N GLN A 179 -38.69 9.97 -13.58
CA GLN A 179 -39.40 10.87 -14.49
C GLN A 179 -38.67 11.04 -15.82
N VAL A 180 -37.53 10.36 -16.00
CA VAL A 180 -36.78 10.32 -17.26
C VAL A 180 -37.33 9.20 -18.13
N GLU A 181 -37.79 9.56 -19.32
CA GLU A 181 -38.28 8.63 -20.33
C GLU A 181 -37.13 7.85 -20.99
N ALA A 182 -37.45 6.75 -21.67
CA ALA A 182 -36.45 5.92 -22.37
C ALA A 182 -35.65 6.68 -23.45
N ASN A 183 -36.24 7.73 -24.05
CA ASN A 183 -35.58 8.61 -25.01
C ASN A 183 -34.62 9.63 -24.36
N GLY A 184 -34.58 9.69 -23.01
CA GLY A 184 -33.79 10.62 -22.20
C GLY A 184 -34.53 11.91 -21.81
N ASN A 185 -35.75 12.15 -22.29
CA ASN A 185 -36.50 13.36 -21.96
C ASN A 185 -36.99 13.32 -20.51
N LEU A 186 -36.89 14.46 -19.84
CA LEU A 186 -37.39 14.62 -18.47
C LEU A 186 -38.85 15.10 -18.52
N ASN A 187 -39.78 14.28 -18.03
CA ASN A 187 -41.19 14.67 -17.89
C ASN A 187 -41.45 15.34 -16.54
N TRP A 188 -40.84 16.52 -16.35
CA TRP A 188 -40.98 17.32 -15.13
C TRP A 188 -40.80 18.81 -15.42
N SER A 189 -41.54 19.65 -14.69
CA SER A 189 -41.35 21.10 -14.64
C SER A 189 -41.56 21.61 -13.21
N PRO A 190 -40.78 22.60 -12.75
CA PRO A 190 -40.98 23.19 -11.43
C PRO A 190 -42.20 24.09 -11.43
N ALA A 191 -43.08 23.90 -10.44
CA ALA A 191 -44.28 24.74 -10.28
C ALA A 191 -43.96 26.15 -9.77
N LYS A 192 -42.85 26.33 -9.04
CA LYS A 192 -42.40 27.62 -8.49
C LYS A 192 -40.88 27.71 -8.46
N GLY A 193 -40.36 28.89 -8.83
CA GLY A 193 -38.95 29.24 -8.76
C GLY A 193 -38.05 28.51 -9.77
N ASN A 194 -36.76 28.87 -9.76
CA ASN A 194 -35.74 28.26 -10.62
C ASN A 194 -35.04 27.13 -9.89
N TRP A 195 -34.87 26.00 -10.57
CA TRP A 195 -34.31 24.79 -10.00
C TRP A 195 -33.00 24.40 -10.70
N GLU A 196 -32.05 23.91 -9.93
CA GLU A 196 -30.84 23.25 -10.45
C GLU A 196 -31.04 21.74 -10.48
N ILE A 197 -30.70 21.09 -11.58
CA ILE A 197 -30.78 19.62 -11.71
C ILE A 197 -29.37 19.07 -11.91
N TYR A 198 -28.98 18.10 -11.10
CA TYR A 198 -27.71 17.38 -11.22
C TYR A 198 -28.00 15.96 -11.70
N ALA A 199 -27.43 15.61 -12.85
CA ALA A 199 -27.42 14.27 -13.40
C ALA A 199 -26.07 13.62 -13.15
N LEU A 200 -26.06 12.38 -12.68
CA LEU A 200 -24.88 11.55 -12.49
C LEU A 200 -24.96 10.31 -13.36
N PHE A 201 -23.88 10.03 -14.08
CA PHE A 201 -23.75 8.87 -14.95
C PHE A 201 -22.53 8.04 -14.56
N ALA A 202 -22.69 6.72 -14.61
CA ALA A 202 -21.57 5.78 -14.57
C ALA A 202 -21.00 5.63 -15.99
N GLY A 203 -19.90 6.33 -16.26
CA GLY A 203 -19.12 6.23 -17.50
C GLY A 203 -17.92 5.29 -17.36
N LYS A 204 -17.16 5.11 -18.43
CA LYS A 204 -15.95 4.25 -18.43
C LYS A 204 -14.71 5.09 -18.63
N THR A 205 -13.63 4.78 -17.90
CA THR A 205 -12.34 5.45 -18.10
C THR A 205 -11.75 5.10 -19.46
N ARG A 206 -12.08 3.90 -19.98
CA ARG A 206 -11.51 3.30 -21.19
C ARG A 206 -9.99 3.17 -21.12
N GLN A 207 -9.43 3.19 -19.91
CA GLN A 207 -8.01 2.99 -19.69
C GLN A 207 -7.65 1.58 -20.17
N MET A 208 -6.60 1.50 -20.98
CA MET A 208 -5.98 0.25 -21.37
C MET A 208 -4.83 -0.06 -20.40
N VAL A 209 -4.55 -1.35 -20.21
CA VAL A 209 -3.35 -1.80 -19.49
C VAL A 209 -2.11 -1.11 -20.08
N LYS A 210 -1.33 -0.45 -19.24
CA LYS A 210 -0.08 0.19 -19.65
C LYS A 210 0.95 -0.91 -19.88
N ARG A 211 1.75 -0.75 -20.94
CA ARG A 211 2.93 -1.59 -21.18
C ARG A 211 2.62 -3.09 -21.27
N ALA A 212 1.42 -3.45 -21.69
CA ALA A 212 0.98 -4.84 -21.80
C ALA A 212 1.96 -5.69 -22.65
N ALA A 213 2.13 -6.95 -22.24
CA ALA A 213 2.76 -7.95 -23.08
C ALA A 213 1.78 -8.43 -24.16
N PRO A 214 2.26 -9.07 -25.24
CA PRO A 214 1.40 -9.78 -26.20
C PRO A 214 0.38 -10.68 -25.50
N GLY A 215 -0.88 -10.60 -25.90
CA GLY A 215 -2.01 -11.31 -25.29
C GLY A 215 -2.49 -10.71 -23.95
N GLY A 216 -1.84 -9.66 -23.47
CA GLY A 216 -2.19 -8.92 -22.25
C GLY A 216 -3.00 -7.64 -22.50
N GLU A 217 -3.22 -7.28 -23.76
CA GLU A 217 -3.85 -6.02 -24.15
C GLU A 217 -5.36 -6.01 -23.87
N GLY A 218 -5.84 -4.99 -23.16
CA GLY A 218 -7.27 -4.80 -22.93
C GLY A 218 -7.54 -3.70 -21.92
N PHE A 219 -8.81 -3.57 -21.53
CA PHE A 219 -9.21 -2.57 -20.54
C PHE A 219 -8.68 -2.93 -19.15
N THR A 220 -8.34 -1.89 -18.39
CA THR A 220 -8.14 -1.98 -16.94
C THR A 220 -9.46 -2.33 -16.27
N LEU A 221 -9.45 -3.27 -15.31
CA LEU A 221 -10.69 -3.65 -14.61
C LEU A 221 -11.19 -2.57 -13.64
N ASP A 222 -12.47 -2.62 -13.32
CA ASP A 222 -13.05 -1.88 -12.20
C ASP A 222 -12.64 -2.51 -10.86
N HIS A 223 -11.68 -1.90 -10.16
CA HIS A 223 -11.17 -2.38 -8.87
C HIS A 223 -12.18 -2.15 -7.72
N LEU A 224 -13.25 -1.39 -7.96
CA LEU A 224 -14.29 -1.13 -6.98
C LEU A 224 -15.44 -2.13 -7.10
N ASP A 225 -15.49 -2.92 -8.18
CA ASP A 225 -16.55 -3.90 -8.43
C ASP A 225 -16.07 -5.35 -8.26
N LYS A 226 -16.70 -6.07 -7.33
CA LYS A 226 -16.32 -7.46 -7.01
C LYS A 226 -16.46 -8.41 -8.19
N ASN A 227 -17.43 -8.18 -9.08
CA ASN A 227 -17.65 -9.03 -10.24
C ASN A 227 -16.57 -8.81 -11.31
N ALA A 228 -16.13 -7.57 -11.53
CA ALA A 228 -15.01 -7.27 -12.40
C ALA A 228 -13.71 -7.95 -11.93
N VAL A 229 -13.45 -7.94 -10.62
CA VAL A 229 -12.32 -8.69 -10.04
C VAL A 229 -12.46 -10.19 -10.28
N LYS A 230 -13.66 -10.76 -10.13
CA LYS A 230 -13.91 -12.18 -10.43
C LYS A 230 -13.63 -12.50 -11.91
N VAL A 231 -14.15 -11.71 -12.85
CA VAL A 231 -13.91 -11.88 -14.30
C VAL A 231 -12.41 -11.84 -14.60
N TYR A 232 -11.67 -10.94 -13.94
CA TYR A 232 -10.23 -10.86 -14.09
C TYR A 232 -9.51 -12.15 -13.67
N LEU A 233 -9.82 -12.65 -12.47
CA LEU A 233 -9.18 -13.81 -11.87
C LEU A 233 -9.59 -15.14 -12.52
N ASP A 234 -10.79 -15.22 -13.10
CA ASP A 234 -11.26 -16.41 -13.82
C ASP A 234 -10.37 -16.75 -15.02
N ARG A 235 -9.73 -15.76 -15.65
CA ARG A 235 -8.76 -16.02 -16.72
C ARG A 235 -7.54 -16.80 -16.20
N PHE A 236 -7.05 -16.46 -15.01
CA PHE A 236 -5.95 -17.19 -14.38
C PHE A 236 -6.41 -18.57 -13.92
N ASN A 237 -7.64 -18.71 -13.41
CA ASN A 237 -8.22 -20.00 -13.07
C ASN A 237 -8.21 -20.97 -14.25
N ALA A 238 -8.65 -20.48 -15.41
CA ALA A 238 -8.64 -21.24 -16.66
C ALA A 238 -7.20 -21.62 -17.08
N ALA A 239 -6.28 -20.65 -17.12
CA ALA A 239 -4.89 -20.89 -17.54
C ALA A 239 -4.14 -21.85 -16.61
N PHE A 240 -4.40 -21.77 -15.31
CA PHE A 240 -3.76 -22.64 -14.31
C PHE A 240 -4.42 -24.01 -14.23
N GLY A 241 -5.64 -24.19 -14.76
CA GLY A 241 -6.43 -25.40 -14.57
C GLY A 241 -6.76 -25.64 -13.10
N ASN A 242 -7.01 -24.57 -12.33
CA ASN A 242 -7.33 -24.58 -10.90
C ASN A 242 -6.32 -25.33 -10.00
N LYS A 243 -5.04 -25.35 -10.37
CA LYS A 243 -3.96 -25.93 -9.57
C LYS A 243 -2.81 -24.96 -9.38
N SER A 244 -2.06 -25.12 -8.29
CA SER A 244 -0.85 -24.33 -8.02
C SER A 244 0.18 -24.52 -9.14
N GLN A 245 0.78 -23.42 -9.58
CA GLN A 245 1.88 -23.43 -10.57
C GLN A 245 3.27 -23.36 -9.91
N GLY A 246 3.34 -23.45 -8.57
CA GLY A 246 4.59 -23.31 -7.81
C GLY A 246 5.12 -21.87 -7.71
N ILE A 247 4.26 -20.89 -8.01
CA ILE A 247 4.50 -19.47 -7.75
C ILE A 247 4.38 -19.22 -6.24
N ARG A 248 5.39 -18.56 -5.65
CA ARG A 248 5.40 -18.22 -4.22
C ARG A 248 4.43 -17.08 -3.92
N SER A 249 4.52 -15.97 -4.66
CA SER A 249 3.65 -14.81 -4.48
C SER A 249 3.15 -14.25 -5.79
N PHE A 250 1.90 -13.82 -5.78
CA PHE A 250 1.27 -13.00 -6.81
C PHE A 250 1.46 -11.52 -6.49
N PHE A 251 1.92 -10.74 -7.45
CA PHE A 251 2.24 -9.33 -7.30
C PHE A 251 1.16 -8.44 -7.91
N ASN A 252 0.90 -7.30 -7.27
CA ASN A 252 0.15 -6.16 -7.81
C ASN A 252 0.96 -4.88 -7.61
N ASP A 253 1.17 -4.15 -8.71
CA ASP A 253 1.90 -2.89 -8.77
C ASP A 253 1.08 -1.74 -8.12
N SER A 254 1.72 -0.59 -7.97
CA SER A 254 1.13 0.64 -7.46
C SER A 254 -0.17 1.01 -8.20
N TYR A 255 -1.10 1.62 -7.47
CA TYR A 255 -2.42 1.93 -8.00
C TYR A 255 -2.34 3.09 -9.02
N GLU A 256 -2.43 2.76 -10.31
CA GLU A 256 -2.44 3.72 -11.42
C GLU A 256 -3.71 3.60 -12.29
N VAL A 257 -4.87 3.43 -11.66
CA VAL A 257 -6.18 3.32 -12.34
C VAL A 257 -6.78 4.72 -12.53
N TYR A 258 -6.36 5.40 -13.59
CA TYR A 258 -6.64 6.83 -13.80
C TYR A 258 -8.12 7.13 -14.03
N GLY A 259 -8.61 8.13 -13.29
CA GLY A 259 -9.99 8.60 -13.40
C GLY A 259 -11.04 7.61 -12.89
N ALA A 260 -10.64 6.47 -12.33
CA ALA A 260 -11.56 5.47 -11.80
C ALA A 260 -12.05 5.86 -10.40
N ASN A 261 -13.05 6.74 -10.38
CA ASN A 261 -13.62 7.35 -9.18
C ASN A 261 -15.09 6.96 -8.97
N TRP A 262 -15.57 5.89 -9.60
CA TRP A 262 -16.96 5.45 -9.44
C TRP A 262 -17.12 3.98 -9.76
N THR A 263 -18.25 3.39 -9.36
CA THR A 263 -18.70 2.08 -9.83
C THR A 263 -20.23 2.02 -9.81
N PRO A 264 -20.91 1.19 -10.61
CA PRO A 264 -22.37 1.18 -10.66
C PRO A 264 -23.05 0.87 -9.31
N THR A 265 -22.39 0.11 -8.42
CA THR A 265 -22.90 -0.24 -7.09
C THR A 265 -22.66 0.84 -6.03
N PHE A 266 -22.00 1.96 -6.38
CA PHE A 266 -21.48 2.93 -5.41
C PHE A 266 -22.56 3.51 -4.52
N PHE A 267 -23.71 3.89 -5.08
CA PHE A 267 -24.79 4.49 -4.28
C PHE A 267 -25.36 3.54 -3.23
N ASP A 268 -25.49 2.26 -3.58
CA ASP A 268 -26.09 1.26 -2.71
C ASP A 268 -25.11 0.90 -1.59
N GLU A 269 -23.83 0.74 -1.91
CA GLU A 269 -22.77 0.53 -0.93
C GLU A 269 -22.56 1.77 -0.05
N PHE A 270 -22.65 2.98 -0.61
CA PHE A 270 -22.59 4.22 0.18
C PHE A 270 -23.72 4.25 1.21
N LYS A 271 -24.98 4.05 0.77
CA LYS A 271 -26.14 4.12 1.66
C LYS A 271 -26.06 3.08 2.77
N LYS A 272 -25.67 1.86 2.42
CA LYS A 272 -25.44 0.76 3.36
C LYS A 272 -24.36 1.07 4.39
N ASN A 273 -23.24 1.65 3.97
CA ASN A 273 -22.06 1.81 4.83
C ASN A 273 -22.00 3.16 5.55
N ARG A 274 -22.68 4.19 5.06
CA ARG A 274 -22.70 5.56 5.62
C ARG A 274 -24.02 5.95 6.28
N GLY A 275 -25.11 5.22 5.99
CA GLY A 275 -26.41 5.39 6.67
C GLY A 275 -27.36 6.41 6.04
N TYR A 276 -27.00 7.07 4.93
CA TYR A 276 -27.85 8.04 4.24
C TYR A 276 -27.74 7.96 2.71
N ASP A 277 -28.71 8.52 2.00
CA ASP A 277 -28.77 8.47 0.54
C ASP A 277 -27.94 9.59 -0.10
N LEU A 278 -26.78 9.26 -0.68
CA LEU A 278 -25.92 10.22 -1.37
C LEU A 278 -26.61 10.93 -2.53
N ARG A 279 -27.69 10.35 -3.11
CA ARG A 279 -28.47 10.99 -4.17
C ARG A 279 -29.11 12.32 -3.74
N ASN A 280 -29.24 12.56 -2.44
CA ASN A 280 -29.74 13.84 -1.90
C ASN A 280 -28.65 14.91 -1.78
N TYR A 281 -27.39 14.56 -2.05
CA TYR A 281 -26.21 15.42 -1.83
C TYR A 281 -25.32 15.51 -3.07
N LEU A 282 -25.89 15.34 -4.27
CA LEU A 282 -25.13 15.39 -5.52
C LEU A 282 -24.49 16.76 -5.74
N ARG A 283 -25.17 17.85 -5.37
CA ARG A 283 -24.61 19.21 -5.47
C ARG A 283 -23.36 19.35 -4.61
N GLU A 284 -23.40 18.83 -3.38
CA GLU A 284 -22.28 18.87 -2.44
C GLU A 284 -21.16 17.89 -2.82
N LEU A 285 -21.51 16.74 -3.41
CA LEU A 285 -20.53 15.76 -3.89
C LEU A 285 -19.67 16.30 -5.04
N VAL A 286 -20.28 17.00 -6.00
CA VAL A 286 -19.61 17.40 -7.25
C VAL A 286 -19.23 18.88 -7.28
N GLY A 287 -19.84 19.70 -6.41
CA GLY A 287 -19.62 21.12 -6.32
C GLY A 287 -18.57 21.51 -5.28
N ASP A 288 -18.09 22.73 -5.41
CA ASP A 288 -17.23 23.41 -4.43
C ASP A 288 -17.90 24.68 -3.86
N ASN A 289 -19.10 25.00 -4.35
CA ASN A 289 -19.90 26.16 -3.96
C ASN A 289 -20.98 25.74 -2.96
N GLY A 290 -21.07 26.45 -1.84
CA GLY A 290 -22.06 26.17 -0.78
C GLY A 290 -21.40 26.08 0.60
N ASN A 291 -22.04 25.36 1.52
CA ASN A 291 -21.49 25.14 2.84
C ASN A 291 -20.29 24.18 2.76
N LYS A 292 -19.08 24.74 2.90
CA LYS A 292 -17.81 24.00 2.82
C LYS A 292 -17.71 22.84 3.81
N GLU A 293 -18.34 22.97 4.98
CA GLU A 293 -18.34 21.91 5.99
C GLU A 293 -19.15 20.70 5.51
N ILE A 294 -20.36 20.92 5.01
CA ILE A 294 -21.21 19.85 4.47
C ILE A 294 -20.52 19.19 3.28
N ILE A 295 -19.94 19.98 2.37
CA ILE A 295 -19.19 19.48 1.21
C ILE A 295 -18.02 18.58 1.66
N ALA A 296 -17.21 19.04 2.61
CA ALA A 296 -16.08 18.27 3.13
C ALA A 296 -16.51 16.94 3.75
N ARG A 297 -17.62 16.93 4.51
CA ARG A 297 -18.17 15.72 5.14
C ARG A 297 -18.72 14.72 4.14
N VAL A 298 -19.51 15.17 3.17
CA VAL A 298 -20.03 14.31 2.08
C VAL A 298 -18.87 13.69 1.29
N LYS A 299 -17.84 14.49 0.96
CA LYS A 299 -16.66 14.01 0.24
C LYS A 299 -15.80 13.08 1.11
N SER A 300 -15.74 13.29 2.42
CA SER A 300 -15.10 12.36 3.37
C SER A 300 -15.79 10.99 3.37
N ASP A 301 -17.13 10.96 3.48
CA ASP A 301 -17.92 9.72 3.40
C ASP A 301 -17.78 9.01 2.05
N TYR A 302 -17.66 9.78 0.96
CA TYR A 302 -17.37 9.25 -0.38
C TYR A 302 -15.98 8.59 -0.43
N ARG A 303 -14.94 9.24 0.09
CA ARG A 303 -13.56 8.72 0.13
C ARG A 303 -13.45 7.47 1.01
N GLN A 304 -14.14 7.46 2.16
CA GLN A 304 -14.24 6.26 2.98
C GLN A 304 -14.95 5.11 2.24
N THR A 305 -15.98 5.41 1.43
CA THR A 305 -16.66 4.39 0.62
C THR A 305 -15.73 3.85 -0.48
N MET A 306 -14.94 4.70 -1.13
CA MET A 306 -13.89 4.27 -2.08
C MET A 306 -12.89 3.31 -1.42
N ASN A 307 -12.41 3.65 -0.21
CA ASN A 307 -11.56 2.77 0.58
C ASN A 307 -12.20 1.40 0.84
N ASP A 308 -13.45 1.39 1.31
CA ASP A 308 -14.16 0.16 1.65
C ASP A 308 -14.36 -0.75 0.43
N LEU A 309 -14.63 -0.16 -0.75
CA LEU A 309 -14.76 -0.90 -2.00
C LEU A 309 -13.41 -1.48 -2.46
N LEU A 310 -12.32 -0.71 -2.47
CA LEU A 310 -10.99 -1.24 -2.81
C LEU A 310 -10.54 -2.36 -1.87
N LEU A 311 -10.81 -2.22 -0.57
CA LEU A 311 -10.46 -3.20 0.43
C LEU A 311 -11.25 -4.50 0.26
N ASN A 312 -12.58 -4.39 0.13
CA ASN A 312 -13.49 -5.54 0.21
C ASN A 312 -13.82 -6.17 -1.15
N ASN A 313 -13.73 -5.43 -2.24
CA ASN A 313 -14.04 -5.92 -3.58
C ASN A 313 -12.80 -6.30 -4.39
N PHE A 314 -11.63 -5.72 -4.10
CA PHE A 314 -10.38 -6.03 -4.78
C PHE A 314 -9.34 -6.72 -3.89
N THR A 315 -8.84 -6.03 -2.86
CA THR A 315 -7.63 -6.46 -2.15
C THR A 315 -7.82 -7.78 -1.41
N LYS A 316 -8.92 -7.91 -0.63
CA LYS A 316 -9.25 -9.16 0.09
C LYS A 316 -9.63 -10.30 -0.87
N PRO A 317 -10.49 -10.11 -1.89
CA PRO A 317 -10.81 -11.17 -2.85
C PRO A 317 -9.60 -11.69 -3.62
N TRP A 318 -8.71 -10.81 -4.08
CA TRP A 318 -7.48 -11.21 -4.76
C TRP A 318 -6.53 -12.00 -3.84
N THR A 319 -6.38 -11.57 -2.59
CA THR A 319 -5.59 -12.32 -1.59
C THR A 319 -6.20 -13.69 -1.29
N SER A 320 -7.53 -13.75 -1.14
CA SER A 320 -8.24 -15.02 -0.96
C SER A 320 -8.08 -15.95 -2.15
N TRP A 321 -8.09 -15.41 -3.37
CA TRP A 321 -7.84 -16.16 -4.59
C TRP A 321 -6.41 -16.72 -4.64
N ALA A 322 -5.39 -15.91 -4.33
CA ALA A 322 -4.00 -16.37 -4.28
C ALA A 322 -3.80 -17.53 -3.30
N HIS A 323 -4.44 -17.47 -2.13
CA HIS A 323 -4.39 -18.52 -1.11
C HIS A 323 -4.97 -19.86 -1.60
N GLN A 324 -5.95 -19.87 -2.50
CA GLN A 324 -6.47 -21.10 -3.13
C GLN A 324 -5.39 -21.85 -3.92
N TYR A 325 -4.38 -21.13 -4.43
CA TYR A 325 -3.23 -21.69 -5.14
C TYR A 325 -2.03 -21.98 -4.23
N LYS A 326 -2.20 -21.85 -2.90
CA LYS A 326 -1.11 -21.94 -1.90
C LYS A 326 -0.01 -20.90 -2.13
N SER A 327 -0.37 -19.77 -2.74
CA SER A 327 0.51 -18.65 -3.02
C SER A 327 0.15 -17.47 -2.11
N LEU A 328 1.12 -16.59 -1.90
CA LEU A 328 0.96 -15.34 -1.16
C LEU A 328 0.55 -14.18 -2.10
N THR A 329 0.21 -13.03 -1.53
CA THR A 329 0.12 -11.76 -2.25
C THR A 329 1.19 -10.75 -1.83
N LYS A 330 1.71 -10.00 -2.80
CA LYS A 330 2.64 -8.89 -2.62
C LYS A 330 2.08 -7.66 -3.30
N ASN A 331 1.88 -6.55 -2.59
CA ASN A 331 1.12 -5.42 -3.12
C ASN A 331 1.74 -4.08 -2.79
N GLN A 332 1.80 -3.21 -3.79
CA GLN A 332 2.04 -1.78 -3.62
C GLN A 332 0.70 -1.04 -3.49
N SER A 333 0.26 -0.78 -2.26
CA SER A 333 -1.05 -0.16 -2.01
C SER A 333 -1.07 1.35 -2.25
N HIS A 334 0.09 2.00 -2.32
CA HIS A 334 0.20 3.44 -2.54
C HIS A 334 -0.30 3.84 -3.94
N GLY A 335 -0.62 5.12 -4.07
CA GLY A 335 -1.34 5.68 -5.21
C GLY A 335 -2.85 5.44 -5.18
N SER A 336 -3.32 4.52 -4.33
CA SER A 336 -4.75 4.28 -4.18
C SER A 336 -5.43 5.44 -3.45
N PRO A 337 -6.73 5.68 -3.70
CA PRO A 337 -7.52 6.64 -2.95
C PRO A 337 -8.03 6.09 -1.60
N GLY A 338 -7.44 5.00 -1.09
CA GLY A 338 -7.84 4.32 0.14
C GLY A 338 -6.84 4.50 1.29
N ASN A 339 -7.20 4.00 2.48
CA ASN A 339 -6.31 3.99 3.63
C ASN A 339 -5.19 2.97 3.41
N LEU A 340 -3.96 3.46 3.24
CA LEU A 340 -2.82 2.61 2.90
C LEU A 340 -2.54 1.53 3.96
N LEU A 341 -2.74 1.84 5.25
CA LEU A 341 -2.52 0.85 6.32
C LEU A 341 -3.48 -0.33 6.19
N ASP A 342 -4.74 -0.08 5.85
CA ASP A 342 -5.77 -1.12 5.71
C ASP A 342 -5.51 -1.99 4.47
N LEU A 343 -5.16 -1.34 3.35
CA LEU A 343 -4.87 -2.04 2.09
C LEU A 343 -3.59 -2.88 2.18
N TYR A 344 -2.52 -2.34 2.78
CA TYR A 344 -1.31 -3.11 3.07
C TYR A 344 -1.57 -4.24 4.07
N SER A 345 -2.43 -4.01 5.07
CA SER A 345 -2.78 -5.04 6.05
C SER A 345 -3.59 -6.20 5.44
N ALA A 346 -4.22 -6.01 4.28
CA ALA A 346 -5.01 -7.04 3.62
C ALA A 346 -4.23 -8.03 2.74
N VAL A 347 -2.92 -7.82 2.53
CA VAL A 347 -2.06 -8.69 1.68
C VAL A 347 -0.97 -9.38 2.50
N ASP A 348 -0.36 -10.45 2.00
CA ASP A 348 0.64 -11.21 2.78
C ASP A 348 2.00 -10.49 2.91
N ILE A 349 2.40 -9.75 1.88
CA ILE A 349 3.68 -9.01 1.81
C ILE A 349 3.40 -7.57 1.36
N PRO A 350 3.30 -6.61 2.30
CA PRO A 350 3.27 -5.18 1.96
C PRO A 350 4.54 -4.76 1.20
N GLU A 351 4.39 -4.10 0.06
CA GLU A 351 5.50 -3.57 -0.73
C GLU A 351 5.47 -2.04 -0.83
N THR A 352 6.58 -1.39 -0.51
CA THR A 352 6.80 0.04 -0.78
C THR A 352 7.64 0.21 -2.06
N GLU A 353 8.04 1.45 -2.36
CA GLU A 353 8.95 1.73 -3.47
C GLU A 353 9.92 2.86 -3.12
N THR A 354 11.09 2.84 -3.76
CA THR A 354 11.99 4.01 -3.83
C THR A 354 12.03 4.53 -5.26
N PHE A 355 11.41 5.69 -5.48
CA PHE A 355 11.44 6.37 -6.76
C PHE A 355 12.34 7.60 -6.70
N GLY A 356 13.36 7.64 -7.56
CA GLY A 356 14.41 8.66 -7.51
C GLY A 356 15.52 8.36 -6.50
N SER A 357 16.66 9.04 -6.65
CA SER A 357 17.84 8.88 -5.79
C SER A 357 17.89 9.97 -4.71
N SER A 358 17.92 9.56 -3.45
CA SER A 358 17.98 10.48 -2.31
C SER A 358 19.31 11.23 -2.25
N TYR A 359 19.31 12.41 -1.62
CA TYR A 359 20.56 13.08 -1.24
C TYR A 359 21.06 12.54 0.10
N PHE A 360 22.32 12.11 0.13
CA PHE A 360 23.01 11.72 1.35
C PHE A 360 24.24 12.62 1.55
N PRO A 361 24.47 13.19 2.75
CA PRO A 361 25.61 14.04 3.05
C PRO A 361 26.90 13.21 3.26
N ILE A 362 27.18 12.29 2.34
CA ILE A 362 28.36 11.41 2.37
C ILE A 362 29.44 12.03 1.47
N PRO A 363 30.60 12.45 2.02
CA PRO A 363 31.68 13.03 1.22
C PRO A 363 32.10 12.09 0.08
N GLY A 364 32.20 12.65 -1.13
CA GLY A 364 32.59 11.89 -2.33
C GLY A 364 31.49 11.01 -2.94
N LEU A 365 30.28 10.97 -2.36
CA LEU A 365 29.16 10.27 -2.98
C LEU A 365 28.74 11.01 -4.26
N ARG A 366 28.87 10.34 -5.40
CA ARG A 366 28.52 10.91 -6.70
C ARG A 366 27.02 11.19 -6.79
N ARG A 367 26.66 12.42 -7.18
CA ARG A 367 25.27 12.83 -7.43
C ARG A 367 25.24 13.97 -8.47
N ASN A 368 25.18 13.59 -9.74
CA ASN A 368 25.11 14.54 -10.84
C ASN A 368 23.71 15.15 -10.92
N LYS A 369 23.61 16.46 -11.17
CA LYS A 369 22.32 17.14 -11.22
C LYS A 369 21.42 16.61 -12.34
N GLU A 370 22.02 16.17 -13.43
CA GLU A 370 21.35 15.62 -14.62
C GLU A 370 20.72 14.25 -14.36
N ASP A 371 21.25 13.51 -13.38
CA ASP A 371 20.81 12.16 -12.99
C ASP A 371 19.82 12.21 -11.79
N VAL A 372 19.40 13.40 -11.34
CA VAL A 372 18.52 13.59 -10.18
C VAL A 372 17.15 14.10 -10.62
N ARG A 373 16.09 13.36 -10.30
CA ARG A 373 14.72 13.87 -10.37
C ARG A 373 14.36 14.57 -9.05
N ASN A 374 13.51 15.60 -9.10
CA ASN A 374 13.00 16.31 -7.92
C ASN A 374 11.91 15.50 -7.17
N VAL A 375 12.17 14.24 -6.86
CA VAL A 375 11.33 13.42 -5.97
C VAL A 375 12.28 12.61 -5.09
N ASN A 376 12.27 12.88 -3.78
CA ASN A 376 13.08 12.12 -2.82
C ASN A 376 12.17 11.08 -2.14
N PRO A 377 12.57 9.81 -2.10
CA PRO A 377 11.91 8.80 -1.28
C PRO A 377 11.80 9.24 0.18
N ASP A 378 10.59 9.14 0.75
CA ASP A 378 10.31 9.54 2.14
C ASP A 378 10.22 8.29 3.05
N PRO A 379 11.08 8.17 4.08
CA PRO A 379 11.05 7.02 4.99
C PRO A 379 9.74 6.83 5.75
N MET A 380 9.03 7.91 6.10
CA MET A 380 7.72 7.80 6.78
C MET A 380 6.66 7.25 5.83
N MET A 381 6.74 7.58 4.53
CA MET A 381 5.88 6.96 3.54
C MET A 381 6.14 5.45 3.44
N SER A 382 7.40 5.02 3.40
CA SER A 382 7.76 3.59 3.43
C SER A 382 7.29 2.87 4.72
N LYS A 383 7.22 3.59 5.85
CA LYS A 383 6.71 3.04 7.11
C LYS A 383 5.23 2.67 7.07
N PHE A 384 4.42 3.12 6.10
CA PHE A 384 3.05 2.60 5.96
C PHE A 384 3.04 1.10 5.65
N ALA A 385 3.94 0.63 4.78
CA ALA A 385 4.05 -0.79 4.45
C ALA A 385 4.59 -1.61 5.64
N SER A 386 5.65 -1.12 6.30
CA SER A 386 6.24 -1.84 7.44
C SER A 386 5.33 -1.85 8.66
N SER A 387 4.64 -0.75 8.96
CA SER A 387 3.66 -0.68 10.05
C SER A 387 2.53 -1.68 9.84
N ALA A 388 1.98 -1.77 8.63
CA ALA A 388 0.94 -2.75 8.31
C ALA A 388 1.44 -4.20 8.50
N ALA A 389 2.68 -4.51 8.13
CA ALA A 389 3.26 -5.82 8.36
C ALA A 389 3.47 -6.11 9.86
N HIS A 390 4.08 -5.18 10.60
CA HIS A 390 4.41 -5.37 12.01
C HIS A 390 3.14 -5.53 12.87
N THR A 391 2.16 -4.65 12.67
CA THR A 391 0.91 -4.64 13.43
C THR A 391 0.02 -5.85 13.14
N THR A 392 0.17 -6.50 11.97
CA THR A 392 -0.50 -7.77 11.64
C THR A 392 0.39 -9.00 11.85
N GLY A 393 1.61 -8.82 12.35
CA GLY A 393 2.55 -9.89 12.66
C GLY A 393 3.10 -10.63 11.43
N LYS A 394 3.15 -9.97 10.27
CA LYS A 394 3.77 -10.49 9.04
C LYS A 394 5.29 -10.37 9.12
N LYS A 395 5.99 -11.35 8.54
CA LYS A 395 7.46 -11.42 8.57
C LYS A 395 8.12 -10.48 7.56
N LEU A 396 7.57 -10.39 6.35
CA LEU A 396 8.21 -9.74 5.21
C LEU A 396 7.56 -8.39 4.90
N VAL A 397 8.41 -7.41 4.66
CA VAL A 397 8.08 -6.11 4.07
C VAL A 397 9.03 -5.92 2.91
N SER A 398 8.49 -5.79 1.71
CA SER A 398 9.31 -5.65 0.52
C SER A 398 9.37 -4.21 0.01
N SER A 399 10.32 -3.97 -0.89
CA SER A 399 10.39 -2.74 -1.64
C SER A 399 10.79 -3.05 -3.07
N GLU A 400 10.10 -2.40 -4.00
CA GLU A 400 10.69 -2.09 -5.29
C GLU A 400 11.82 -1.08 -5.08
N THR A 401 13.04 -1.41 -5.49
CA THR A 401 14.25 -0.69 -5.09
C THR A 401 15.08 -0.28 -6.30
N PHE A 402 15.53 0.97 -6.29
CA PHE A 402 16.30 1.63 -7.35
C PHE A 402 15.52 1.96 -8.63
N THR A 403 14.24 2.33 -8.50
CA THR A 403 13.42 2.85 -9.60
C THR A 403 13.84 4.28 -9.94
N TRP A 404 14.99 4.41 -10.61
CA TRP A 404 15.57 5.70 -10.95
C TRP A 404 15.51 5.94 -12.46
N LEU A 405 15.10 7.16 -12.82
CA LEU A 405 15.14 7.66 -14.21
C LEU A 405 16.46 8.40 -14.43
N THR A 406 17.57 7.65 -14.45
CA THR A 406 18.94 8.13 -14.68
C THR A 406 19.44 7.70 -16.06
N GLU A 407 20.75 7.74 -16.31
CA GLU A 407 21.38 6.99 -17.41
C GLU A 407 21.68 5.53 -17.06
N HIS A 408 21.61 4.62 -18.05
CA HIS A 408 21.56 3.16 -17.83
C HIS A 408 22.79 2.57 -17.14
N PHE A 409 23.97 3.05 -17.53
CA PHE A 409 25.25 2.51 -17.08
C PHE A 409 26.01 3.50 -16.19
N LYS A 410 25.30 4.52 -15.68
CA LYS A 410 25.90 5.52 -14.81
C LYS A 410 25.72 5.22 -13.35
N THR A 411 24.80 4.35 -12.90
CA THR A 411 24.58 4.12 -11.46
C THR A 411 25.66 3.23 -10.84
N SER A 412 26.29 3.67 -9.75
CA SER A 412 27.25 2.87 -8.98
C SER A 412 26.63 2.24 -7.74
N PHE A 413 27.13 1.07 -7.31
CA PHE A 413 26.65 0.42 -6.09
C PHE A 413 26.89 1.25 -4.82
N SER A 414 27.86 2.17 -4.83
CA SER A 414 28.05 3.15 -3.75
C SER A 414 26.87 4.11 -3.59
N GLN A 415 26.14 4.42 -4.67
CA GLN A 415 24.89 5.20 -4.61
C GLN A 415 23.71 4.35 -4.16
N CYS A 416 23.69 3.07 -4.54
CA CYS A 416 22.65 2.12 -4.16
C CYS A 416 22.66 1.79 -2.66
N LYS A 417 23.84 1.68 -2.05
CA LYS A 417 24.00 1.27 -0.65
C LYS A 417 23.19 2.15 0.34
N PRO A 418 23.37 3.48 0.41
CA PRO A 418 22.66 4.31 1.39
C PRO A 418 21.14 4.32 1.17
N GLU A 419 20.68 4.18 -0.08
CA GLU A 419 19.24 4.07 -0.39
C GLU A 419 18.65 2.75 0.16
N ALA A 420 19.37 1.62 0.02
CA ALA A 420 18.96 0.36 0.64
C ALA A 420 18.96 0.44 2.18
N GLU A 421 19.92 1.15 2.77
CA GLU A 421 19.98 1.35 4.23
C GLU A 421 18.80 2.19 4.75
N GLN A 422 18.40 3.23 4.01
CA GLN A 422 17.21 4.02 4.33
C GLN A 422 15.93 3.15 4.32
N LEU A 423 15.80 2.25 3.35
CA LEU A 423 14.71 1.27 3.32
C LEU A 423 14.75 0.34 4.54
N PHE A 424 15.91 -0.21 4.89
CA PHE A 424 16.06 -1.04 6.09
C PHE A 424 15.66 -0.31 7.37
N LEU A 425 16.05 0.96 7.52
CA LEU A 425 15.69 1.81 8.65
C LEU A 425 14.17 2.10 8.72
N SER A 426 13.48 2.08 7.57
CA SER A 426 12.01 2.18 7.52
C SER A 426 11.28 0.86 7.82
N GLY A 427 12.01 -0.25 7.97
CA GLY A 427 11.45 -1.58 8.28
C GLY A 427 11.28 -2.51 7.09
N VAL A 428 11.73 -2.13 5.89
CA VAL A 428 11.85 -3.06 4.75
C VAL A 428 12.89 -4.12 5.08
N ASN A 429 12.61 -5.37 4.73
CA ASN A 429 13.55 -6.47 4.92
C ASN A 429 13.59 -7.45 3.74
N HIS A 430 12.96 -7.12 2.60
CA HIS A 430 12.94 -7.95 1.40
C HIS A 430 13.01 -7.11 0.10
N ILE A 431 14.21 -6.77 -0.34
CA ILE A 431 14.50 -5.91 -1.49
C ILE A 431 14.25 -6.64 -2.81
N PHE A 432 13.55 -5.97 -3.72
CA PHE A 432 13.45 -6.32 -5.13
C PHE A 432 14.10 -5.22 -5.97
N TYR A 433 15.16 -5.55 -6.70
CA TYR A 433 15.74 -4.61 -7.65
C TYR A 433 14.77 -4.34 -8.80
N HIS A 434 14.61 -3.06 -9.12
CA HIS A 434 13.87 -2.54 -10.26
C HIS A 434 14.85 -2.04 -11.34
N GLY A 435 15.19 -2.84 -12.34
CA GLY A 435 14.86 -4.27 -12.49
C GLY A 435 15.87 -4.94 -13.41
N THR A 436 15.55 -6.17 -13.83
CA THR A 436 16.42 -6.97 -14.69
C THR A 436 15.65 -7.37 -15.94
N THR A 437 16.08 -6.93 -17.11
CA THR A 437 15.50 -7.39 -18.39
C THR A 437 15.94 -8.82 -18.70
N ASN A 438 15.01 -9.68 -19.13
CA ASN A 438 15.36 -10.99 -19.66
C ASN A 438 15.91 -10.86 -21.09
N SER A 439 17.16 -10.42 -21.22
CA SER A 439 17.83 -10.33 -22.52
C SER A 439 18.30 -11.72 -22.96
N PRO A 440 18.06 -12.14 -24.23
CA PRO A 440 18.57 -13.41 -24.74
C PRO A 440 20.06 -13.31 -25.06
N SER A 441 20.77 -14.44 -25.04
CA SER A 441 22.23 -14.49 -25.21
C SER A 441 22.73 -13.98 -26.57
N ASP A 442 21.87 -13.95 -27.58
CA ASP A 442 22.16 -13.48 -28.93
C ASP A 442 21.81 -12.01 -29.16
N ALA A 443 21.28 -11.31 -28.15
CA ALA A 443 21.10 -9.87 -28.22
C ALA A 443 22.46 -9.15 -28.17
N VAL A 444 22.68 -8.24 -29.13
CA VAL A 444 23.88 -7.39 -29.16
C VAL A 444 23.93 -6.52 -27.90
N TRP A 445 25.12 -6.33 -27.33
CA TRP A 445 25.33 -5.44 -26.20
C TRP A 445 24.73 -4.05 -26.51
N PRO A 446 23.95 -3.44 -25.59
CA PRO A 446 23.81 -3.79 -24.17
C PRO A 446 22.73 -4.83 -23.82
N GLY A 447 22.13 -5.50 -24.80
CA GLY A 447 20.95 -6.32 -24.61
C GLY A 447 19.68 -5.46 -24.58
N TRP A 448 18.58 -6.01 -24.04
CA TRP A 448 17.32 -5.29 -23.91
C TRP A 448 17.33 -4.37 -22.70
N LEU A 449 16.76 -3.18 -22.87
CA LEU A 449 16.70 -2.15 -21.83
C LEU A 449 15.25 -1.89 -21.45
N PHE A 450 15.03 -1.62 -20.16
CA PHE A 450 13.78 -1.10 -19.63
C PHE A 450 13.95 0.39 -19.35
N TYR A 451 12.91 1.22 -19.50
CA TYR A 451 13.07 2.69 -19.46
C TYR A 451 13.57 3.22 -18.11
N ALA A 452 13.16 2.61 -16.99
CA ALA A 452 13.72 2.92 -15.68
C ALA A 452 15.09 2.26 -15.59
N SER A 453 16.12 3.08 -15.39
CA SER A 453 17.36 2.85 -16.09
C SER A 453 18.43 2.16 -15.27
N VAL A 454 18.25 1.96 -13.96
CA VAL A 454 19.23 1.25 -13.14
C VAL A 454 19.35 -0.21 -13.59
N GLN A 455 20.45 -0.53 -14.27
CA GLN A 455 20.69 -1.85 -14.84
C GLN A 455 21.21 -2.84 -13.79
N MET A 456 20.33 -3.47 -13.02
CA MET A 456 20.69 -4.56 -12.11
C MET A 456 20.70 -5.90 -12.86
N ASN A 457 21.55 -6.01 -13.89
CA ASN A 457 21.59 -7.17 -14.78
C ASN A 457 23.03 -7.54 -15.21
N PRO A 458 23.22 -8.72 -15.85
CA PRO A 458 24.55 -9.20 -16.27
C PRO A 458 25.28 -8.36 -17.31
N THR A 459 24.58 -7.46 -18.03
CA THR A 459 25.22 -6.61 -19.05
C THR A 459 25.75 -5.29 -18.48
N ASN A 460 25.48 -4.99 -17.21
CA ASN A 460 26.10 -3.90 -16.49
C ASN A 460 27.61 -4.18 -16.28
N SER A 461 28.47 -3.20 -16.58
CA SER A 461 29.91 -3.31 -16.41
C SER A 461 30.34 -3.57 -14.95
N LEU A 462 29.50 -3.22 -13.97
CA LEU A 462 29.73 -3.50 -12.55
C LEU A 462 29.26 -4.89 -12.11
N TRP A 463 28.62 -5.69 -12.97
CA TRP A 463 28.11 -7.02 -12.62
C TRP A 463 29.16 -7.97 -12.00
N PRO A 464 30.43 -7.99 -12.43
CA PRO A 464 31.45 -8.81 -11.77
C PRO A 464 31.66 -8.51 -10.27
N HIS A 465 31.16 -7.38 -9.77
CA HIS A 465 31.25 -6.93 -8.37
C HIS A 465 29.89 -6.91 -7.65
N ILE A 466 28.81 -7.42 -8.28
CA ILE A 466 27.45 -7.37 -7.71
C ILE A 466 27.33 -8.19 -6.41
N ASP A 467 28.17 -9.21 -6.25
CA ASP A 467 28.22 -10.06 -5.08
C ASP A 467 28.52 -9.27 -3.80
N GLY A 468 29.32 -8.20 -3.87
CA GLY A 468 29.57 -7.29 -2.76
C GLY A 468 28.29 -6.64 -2.23
N LEU A 469 27.48 -6.04 -3.12
CA LEU A 469 26.21 -5.41 -2.75
C LEU A 469 25.17 -6.47 -2.32
N ASN A 470 25.07 -7.58 -3.05
CA ASN A 470 24.09 -8.63 -2.74
C ASN A 470 24.39 -9.30 -1.40
N ASN A 471 25.66 -9.58 -1.08
CA ASN A 471 26.04 -10.14 0.22
C ASN A 471 25.83 -9.14 1.36
N TYR A 472 26.03 -7.83 1.12
CA TYR A 472 25.71 -6.79 2.09
C TYR A 472 24.22 -6.77 2.43
N ILE A 473 23.36 -6.63 1.41
CA ILE A 473 21.90 -6.66 1.56
C ILE A 473 21.48 -7.96 2.24
N ALA A 474 22.08 -9.09 1.83
CA ALA A 474 21.66 -10.38 2.34
C ALA A 474 21.93 -10.55 3.84
N ARG A 475 23.06 -10.03 4.34
CA ARG A 475 23.38 -10.02 5.77
C ARG A 475 22.49 -9.06 6.56
N CYS A 476 22.18 -7.89 6.02
CA CYS A 476 21.24 -6.96 6.66
C CYS A 476 19.85 -7.59 6.79
N GLN A 477 19.33 -8.14 5.69
CA GLN A 477 18.01 -8.77 5.68
C GLN A 477 17.95 -10.02 6.57
N SER A 478 19.03 -10.79 6.73
CA SER A 478 19.02 -11.95 7.62
C SER A 478 18.75 -11.55 9.07
N VAL A 479 19.40 -10.50 9.56
CA VAL A 479 19.12 -9.94 10.91
C VAL A 479 17.72 -9.35 10.99
N LEU A 480 17.32 -8.57 9.98
CA LEU A 480 15.99 -7.96 9.93
C LEU A 480 14.84 -8.97 9.80
N GLN A 481 15.12 -10.21 9.38
CA GLN A 481 14.12 -11.28 9.26
C GLN A 481 14.17 -12.31 10.41
N ALA A 482 15.22 -12.34 11.22
CA ALA A 482 15.41 -13.36 12.27
C ALA A 482 14.52 -13.15 13.52
N GLY A 483 13.99 -11.95 13.72
CA GLY A 483 13.15 -11.58 14.87
C GLY A 483 11.81 -10.97 14.47
N LYS A 484 11.12 -10.35 15.44
CA LYS A 484 9.96 -9.48 15.22
C LYS A 484 10.36 -8.01 15.40
N ALA A 485 9.57 -7.09 14.85
CA ALA A 485 9.75 -5.67 15.15
C ALA A 485 9.59 -5.41 16.66
N ASP A 486 10.45 -4.57 17.20
CA ASP A 486 10.46 -4.18 18.62
C ASP A 486 10.17 -2.68 18.77
N ASN A 487 9.01 -2.29 18.22
CA ASN A 487 8.48 -0.93 18.33
C ASN A 487 7.59 -0.84 19.57
N GLU A 488 7.87 0.12 20.46
CA GLU A 488 7.10 0.27 21.71
C GLU A 488 5.87 1.17 21.55
N LEU A 489 5.84 1.96 20.48
CA LEU A 489 4.85 3.00 20.26
C LEU A 489 3.96 2.68 19.05
N LEU A 490 2.67 2.93 19.20
CA LEU A 490 1.68 2.83 18.14
C LEU A 490 1.08 4.21 17.88
N ILE A 491 1.39 4.82 16.74
CA ILE A 491 0.91 6.16 16.38
C ILE A 491 -0.34 6.04 15.50
N TYR A 492 -1.44 6.62 15.94
CA TYR A 492 -2.67 6.69 15.15
C TYR A 492 -2.48 7.57 13.91
N TRP A 493 -2.88 7.07 12.74
CA TRP A 493 -2.95 7.81 11.48
C TRP A 493 -4.33 8.45 11.33
N PRO A 494 -4.48 9.79 11.52
CA PRO A 494 -5.76 10.48 11.42
C PRO A 494 -6.15 10.71 9.94
N VAL A 495 -6.49 9.62 9.23
CA VAL A 495 -6.81 9.66 7.80
C VAL A 495 -7.92 10.66 7.46
N TYR A 496 -8.84 10.91 8.39
CA TYR A 496 -9.94 11.85 8.20
C TYR A 496 -9.52 13.31 8.10
N ASP A 497 -8.34 13.70 8.60
CA ASP A 497 -7.80 15.04 8.37
C ASP A 497 -7.35 15.22 6.90
N VAL A 498 -7.02 14.12 6.22
CA VAL A 498 -6.77 14.09 4.77
C VAL A 498 -8.09 14.05 4.01
N TRP A 499 -9.04 13.21 4.44
CA TRP A 499 -10.31 13.01 3.71
C TRP A 499 -11.37 14.08 3.96
N ASN A 500 -11.35 14.84 5.05
CA ASN A 500 -12.35 15.87 5.32
C ASN A 500 -11.96 17.21 4.68
N GLN A 501 -11.93 17.22 3.34
CA GLN A 501 -11.59 18.38 2.53
C GLN A 501 -12.67 18.66 1.48
N ALA A 502 -13.08 19.91 1.35
CA ALA A 502 -14.10 20.31 0.39
C ALA A 502 -13.61 20.28 -1.07
N LYS A 503 -12.30 20.42 -1.31
CA LYS A 503 -11.71 20.45 -2.65
C LYS A 503 -11.46 19.03 -3.18
N GLY A 504 -11.68 18.83 -4.48
CA GLY A 504 -11.44 17.56 -5.18
C GLY A 504 -12.46 16.48 -4.81
N LEU A 505 -12.67 15.47 -5.66
CA LEU A 505 -13.57 14.36 -5.34
C LEU A 505 -12.77 13.22 -4.67
N ASP A 506 -11.81 12.66 -5.39
CA ASP A 506 -10.86 11.67 -4.93
C ASP A 506 -9.55 12.30 -4.44
N ILE A 507 -8.81 11.56 -3.59
CA ILE A 507 -7.48 11.92 -3.11
C ILE A 507 -6.61 10.67 -3.22
N ALA A 508 -5.72 10.64 -4.22
CA ALA A 508 -4.77 9.56 -4.40
C ALA A 508 -3.55 9.73 -3.49
N LEU A 509 -3.25 8.74 -2.65
CA LEU A 509 -2.12 8.78 -1.71
C LEU A 509 -0.85 8.26 -2.38
N LYS A 510 -0.33 9.03 -3.36
CA LYS A 510 0.88 8.68 -4.14
C LYS A 510 2.15 8.96 -3.36
N VAL A 511 3.20 8.17 -3.59
CA VAL A 511 4.51 8.42 -2.97
C VAL A 511 5.23 9.64 -3.55
N HIS A 512 4.90 10.06 -4.78
CA HIS A 512 5.49 11.23 -5.41
C HIS A 512 4.84 12.56 -4.98
N ASP A 513 3.68 12.49 -4.34
CA ASP A 513 2.85 13.65 -3.96
C ASP A 513 2.75 13.78 -2.42
N VAL A 514 3.73 13.24 -1.67
CA VAL A 514 3.73 13.26 -0.18
C VAL A 514 3.75 14.67 0.40
N ASP A 515 4.27 15.64 -0.34
CA ASP A 515 4.25 17.07 0.02
C ASP A 515 2.81 17.62 0.12
N ASP A 516 1.86 17.03 -0.61
CA ASP A 516 0.46 17.48 -0.65
C ASP A 516 -0.38 16.86 0.48
N TRP A 517 -0.28 15.54 0.68
CA TRP A 517 -1.20 14.80 1.56
C TRP A 517 -0.58 14.35 2.89
N LEU A 518 0.74 14.21 2.98
CA LEU A 518 1.41 13.64 4.16
C LEU A 518 2.19 14.69 4.95
N HIS A 519 3.15 15.39 4.34
CA HIS A 519 4.04 16.34 5.02
C HIS A 519 3.32 17.46 5.80
N PRO A 520 2.20 18.02 5.31
CA PRO A 520 1.51 19.08 6.04
C PRO A 520 0.91 18.61 7.38
N THR A 521 0.64 17.31 7.52
CA THR A 521 -0.08 16.74 8.66
C THR A 521 0.69 16.84 9.97
N ALA A 522 -0.03 17.00 11.08
CA ALA A 522 0.58 16.93 12.42
C ALA A 522 1.15 15.54 12.72
N PHE A 523 0.52 14.49 12.18
CA PHE A 523 1.03 13.12 12.23
C PHE A 523 2.45 13.00 11.68
N TYR A 524 2.70 13.49 10.46
CA TYR A 524 4.03 13.39 9.83
C TYR A 524 5.10 14.15 10.64
N LYS A 525 4.77 15.35 11.10
CA LYS A 525 5.65 16.19 11.93
C LYS A 525 6.00 15.48 13.25
N LEU A 526 5.00 14.88 13.90
CA LEU A 526 5.19 14.12 15.14
C LEU A 526 6.05 12.87 14.90
N ALA A 527 5.68 12.03 13.93
CA ALA A 527 6.42 10.79 13.62
C ALA A 527 7.88 11.08 13.26
N THR A 528 8.12 12.07 12.40
CA THR A 528 9.48 12.51 12.03
C THR A 528 10.26 13.02 13.23
N SER A 529 9.62 13.81 14.11
CA SER A 529 10.24 14.29 15.34
C SER A 529 10.60 13.15 16.29
N LEU A 530 9.70 12.20 16.52
CA LEU A 530 9.95 11.04 17.39
C LEU A 530 11.07 10.16 16.84
N SER A 531 11.11 9.93 15.52
CA SER A 531 12.17 9.16 14.87
C SER A 531 13.55 9.81 15.05
N LYS A 532 13.65 11.13 14.82
CA LYS A 532 14.87 11.91 15.06
C LYS A 532 15.32 11.89 16.53
N ASN A 533 14.37 11.82 17.45
CA ASN A 533 14.61 11.79 18.89
C ASN A 533 14.67 10.35 19.44
N GLY A 534 15.08 9.36 18.66
CA GLY A 534 15.42 8.04 19.21
C GLY A 534 14.24 7.13 19.54
N TYR A 535 13.01 7.44 19.11
CA TYR A 535 11.85 6.59 19.35
C TYR A 535 11.49 5.74 18.12
N SER A 536 11.12 4.48 18.38
CA SER A 536 10.65 3.55 17.36
C SER A 536 9.15 3.31 17.48
N PHE A 537 8.46 3.22 16.35
CA PHE A 537 7.01 3.18 16.27
C PHE A 537 6.50 2.49 15.00
N ASP A 538 5.26 2.03 15.08
CA ASP A 538 4.42 1.69 13.93
C ASP A 538 3.16 2.57 13.90
N PHE A 539 2.50 2.59 12.76
CA PHE A 539 1.26 3.33 12.52
C PHE A 539 0.02 2.44 12.67
N ALA A 540 -1.09 3.04 13.13
CA ALA A 540 -2.38 2.38 13.28
C ALA A 540 -3.50 3.12 12.57
N SER A 541 -4.34 2.38 11.85
CA SER A 541 -5.62 2.86 11.31
C SER A 541 -6.76 2.69 12.32
N ASP A 542 -7.89 3.35 12.07
CA ASP A 542 -9.16 3.12 12.75
C ASP A 542 -9.53 1.63 12.80
N HIS A 543 -9.39 0.93 11.67
CA HIS A 543 -9.72 -0.48 11.55
C HIS A 543 -8.82 -1.37 12.43
N LEU A 544 -7.51 -1.09 12.46
CA LEU A 544 -6.59 -1.81 13.34
C LEU A 544 -6.93 -1.58 14.82
N LEU A 545 -7.18 -0.32 15.20
CA LEU A 545 -7.52 0.02 16.59
C LEU A 545 -8.84 -0.61 17.02
N ALA A 546 -9.85 -0.68 16.14
CA ALA A 546 -11.13 -1.34 16.42
C ALA A 546 -10.94 -2.81 16.84
N GLN A 547 -10.01 -3.52 16.20
CA GLN A 547 -9.72 -4.94 16.46
C GLN A 547 -8.69 -5.17 17.58
N SER A 548 -7.98 -4.11 18.00
CA SER A 548 -6.92 -4.22 19.00
C SER A 548 -7.48 -4.51 20.39
N THR A 549 -6.67 -5.19 21.21
CA THR A 549 -7.01 -5.57 22.59
C THR A 549 -5.89 -5.15 23.54
N VAL A 550 -6.16 -5.24 24.85
CA VAL A 550 -5.19 -4.93 25.89
C VAL A 550 -4.95 -6.17 26.74
N GLU A 551 -3.69 -6.59 26.82
CA GLU A 551 -3.22 -7.72 27.62
C GLU A 551 -2.06 -7.22 28.51
N ASN A 552 -2.19 -7.36 29.83
CA ASN A 552 -1.16 -6.94 30.80
C ASN A 552 -0.69 -5.48 30.64
N GLY A 553 -1.62 -4.57 30.28
CA GLY A 553 -1.34 -3.16 30.05
C GLY A 553 -0.67 -2.85 28.70
N LEU A 554 -0.40 -3.86 27.87
CA LEU A 554 0.14 -3.71 26.53
C LEU A 554 -0.97 -3.85 25.48
N VAL A 555 -0.82 -3.12 24.38
CA VAL A 555 -1.76 -3.13 23.26
C VAL A 555 -1.36 -4.20 22.26
N LYS A 556 -2.27 -5.13 21.99
CA LYS A 556 -2.05 -6.24 21.06
C LYS A 556 -2.94 -6.05 19.84
N THR A 557 -2.31 -5.93 18.69
CA THR A 557 -2.95 -5.65 17.40
C THR A 557 -3.27 -6.91 16.61
N ALA A 558 -2.47 -7.98 16.78
CA ALA A 558 -2.71 -9.30 16.23
C ALA A 558 -2.03 -10.38 17.10
N ALA A 559 -2.42 -11.64 16.95
CA ALA A 559 -1.84 -12.75 17.72
C ALA A 559 -0.32 -12.92 17.49
N SER A 560 0.13 -12.69 16.26
CA SER A 560 1.53 -12.82 15.85
C SER A 560 2.34 -11.51 15.96
N ALA A 561 1.69 -10.36 16.20
CA ALA A 561 2.35 -9.06 16.33
C ALA A 561 3.02 -8.89 17.70
N SER A 562 4.09 -8.09 17.75
CA SER A 562 4.66 -7.63 19.01
C SER A 562 3.69 -6.66 19.70
N PRO A 563 3.54 -6.71 21.03
CA PRO A 563 2.65 -5.81 21.75
C PRO A 563 3.29 -4.42 21.94
N TYR A 564 2.46 -3.38 21.95
CA TYR A 564 2.89 -1.98 22.10
C TYR A 564 2.64 -1.47 23.52
N LYS A 565 3.52 -0.61 24.03
CA LYS A 565 3.41 -0.03 25.38
C LYS A 565 2.49 1.19 25.42
N VAL A 566 2.44 1.97 24.34
CA VAL A 566 1.75 3.26 24.30
C VAL A 566 1.04 3.47 22.96
N ILE A 567 -0.21 3.93 23.02
CA ILE A 567 -0.91 4.50 21.86
C ILE A 567 -0.70 6.01 21.87
N ILE A 568 -0.23 6.55 20.76
CA ILE A 568 -0.06 8.00 20.56
C ILE A 568 -1.11 8.47 19.58
N ILE A 569 -1.93 9.43 20.02
CA ILE A 569 -2.88 10.14 19.17
C ILE A 569 -2.25 11.50 18.84
N PRO A 570 -1.77 11.72 17.60
CA PRO A 570 -1.28 13.03 17.19
C PRO A 570 -2.41 14.05 17.26
N GLN A 571 -2.06 15.33 17.18
CA GLN A 571 -3.06 16.38 16.96
C GLN A 571 -3.86 16.00 15.71
N CYS A 572 -5.18 15.94 15.85
CA CYS A 572 -6.10 15.69 14.75
C CYS A 572 -7.35 16.53 14.89
N GLU A 573 -7.90 16.99 13.77
CA GLU A 573 -9.16 17.74 13.76
C GLU A 573 -10.34 16.78 13.83
N MET A 574 -10.30 15.74 12.99
CA MET A 574 -11.35 14.74 12.82
C MET A 574 -10.92 13.39 13.40
N MET A 575 -11.75 12.83 14.28
CA MET A 575 -11.59 11.45 14.77
C MET A 575 -12.94 10.74 14.81
N ASP A 576 -13.00 9.54 14.25
CA ASP A 576 -14.23 8.74 14.32
C ASP A 576 -14.60 8.47 15.79
N LEU A 577 -15.90 8.58 16.10
CA LEU A 577 -16.39 8.43 17.47
C LEU A 577 -16.17 7.00 18.00
N ASN A 578 -16.28 5.98 17.15
CA ASN A 578 -16.00 4.60 17.57
C ASN A 578 -14.51 4.41 17.82
N THR A 579 -13.63 4.98 16.98
CA THR A 579 -12.18 4.97 17.21
C THR A 579 -11.83 5.68 18.53
N PHE A 580 -12.40 6.87 18.77
CA PHE A 580 -12.22 7.58 20.04
C PHE A 580 -12.64 6.72 21.22
N ASN A 581 -13.89 6.22 21.23
CA ASN A 581 -14.41 5.38 22.30
C ASN A 581 -13.59 4.11 22.51
N LYS A 582 -13.10 3.50 21.43
CA LYS A 582 -12.24 2.32 21.48
C LYS A 582 -10.91 2.63 22.16
N VAL A 583 -10.28 3.76 21.84
CA VAL A 583 -9.04 4.21 22.49
C VAL A 583 -9.26 4.47 23.99
N ILE A 584 -10.36 5.13 24.37
CA ILE A 584 -10.72 5.32 25.79
C ILE A 584 -10.99 3.99 26.50
N SER A 585 -11.66 3.05 25.82
CA SER A 585 -11.89 1.70 26.34
C SER A 585 -10.58 0.94 26.57
N MET A 586 -9.65 1.00 25.63
CA MET A 586 -8.32 0.39 25.78
C MET A 586 -7.54 1.01 26.95
N ALA A 587 -7.59 2.34 27.12
CA ALA A 587 -7.01 2.99 28.30
C ALA A 587 -7.63 2.44 29.60
N SER A 588 -8.95 2.29 29.64
CA SER A 588 -9.69 1.74 30.80
C SER A 588 -9.31 0.28 31.09
N CYS A 589 -8.97 -0.49 30.05
CA CYS A 589 -8.50 -1.87 30.18
C CYS A 589 -7.02 -2.00 30.60
N GLY A 590 -6.26 -0.91 30.69
CA GLY A 590 -4.89 -0.93 31.18
C GLY A 590 -3.85 -0.28 30.25
N ALA A 591 -4.22 0.08 29.03
CA ALA A 591 -3.27 0.72 28.12
C ALA A 591 -2.91 2.13 28.59
N THR A 592 -1.72 2.59 28.18
CA THR A 592 -1.37 4.01 28.23
C THR A 592 -1.67 4.64 26.87
N VAL A 593 -2.49 5.69 26.89
CA VAL A 593 -2.78 6.52 25.71
C VAL A 593 -2.22 7.91 25.92
N ILE A 594 -1.55 8.48 24.93
CA ILE A 594 -1.06 9.87 24.96
C ILE A 594 -1.71 10.63 23.81
N PHE A 595 -2.52 11.64 24.14
CA PHE A 595 -3.03 12.61 23.18
C PHE A 595 -2.07 13.80 23.11
N GLN A 596 -1.71 14.19 21.89
CA GLN A 596 -1.03 15.47 21.67
C GLN A 596 -2.00 16.64 21.88
N GLU A 597 -3.19 16.49 21.31
CA GLU A 597 -4.36 17.34 21.48
C GLU A 597 -5.59 16.44 21.42
N LEU A 598 -6.69 16.83 22.07
CA LEU A 598 -7.95 16.10 21.94
C LEU A 598 -8.60 16.42 20.58
N PRO A 599 -9.28 15.45 19.94
CA PRO A 599 -9.95 15.69 18.66
C PRO A 599 -11.05 16.75 18.81
N LYS A 600 -11.26 17.54 17.76
CA LYS A 600 -12.22 18.65 17.79
C LYS A 600 -13.61 18.24 17.30
N ASP A 601 -13.66 17.33 16.34
CA ASP A 601 -14.91 16.93 15.70
C ASP A 601 -14.87 15.48 15.17
N VAL A 602 -16.03 15.00 14.71
CA VAL A 602 -16.22 13.70 14.07
C VAL A 602 -16.26 13.84 12.55
N PRO A 603 -15.78 12.88 11.75
CA PRO A 603 -15.90 12.92 10.29
C PRO A 603 -17.33 12.58 9.80
N GLY A 604 -17.61 12.81 8.52
CA GLY A 604 -18.85 12.37 7.85
C GLY A 604 -20.11 13.16 8.25
N LEU A 605 -21.21 12.94 7.53
CA LEU A 605 -22.43 13.74 7.63
C LEU A 605 -23.58 13.07 8.42
N ASN A 606 -23.68 11.75 8.38
CA ASN A 606 -24.82 11.06 9.00
C ASN A 606 -24.90 11.33 10.50
N ASP A 607 -26.10 11.61 11.03
CA ASP A 607 -26.35 11.87 12.46
C ASP A 607 -25.34 12.83 13.11
N LEU A 608 -24.86 13.83 12.34
CA LEU A 608 -23.72 14.67 12.73
C LEU A 608 -23.90 15.33 14.11
N SER A 609 -25.03 16.01 14.33
CA SER A 609 -25.30 16.72 15.58
C SER A 609 -25.33 15.78 16.80
N VAL A 610 -25.84 14.56 16.61
CA VAL A 610 -25.87 13.51 17.63
C VAL A 610 -24.45 13.05 17.94
N ARG A 611 -23.65 12.71 16.91
CA ARG A 611 -22.27 12.26 17.09
C ARG A 611 -21.35 13.34 17.67
N GLN A 612 -21.53 14.59 17.26
CA GLN A 612 -20.85 15.75 17.86
C GLN A 612 -21.20 15.91 19.33
N SER A 613 -22.49 15.80 19.68
CA SER A 613 -22.94 15.87 21.08
C SER A 613 -22.37 14.71 21.92
N GLN A 614 -22.29 13.51 21.34
CA GLN A 614 -21.69 12.33 21.96
C GLN A 614 -20.18 12.51 22.16
N LEU A 615 -19.44 13.01 21.17
CA LEU A 615 -18.02 13.31 21.29
C LEU A 615 -17.78 14.36 22.38
N LYS A 616 -18.52 15.49 22.34
CA LYS A 616 -18.43 16.54 23.36
C LYS A 616 -18.69 16.00 24.77
N THR A 617 -19.70 15.14 24.91
CA THR A 617 -20.02 14.48 26.19
C THR A 617 -18.89 13.56 26.63
N ALA A 618 -18.30 12.79 25.71
CA ALA A 618 -17.21 11.87 26.02
C ALA A 618 -15.92 12.63 26.40
N LEU A 619 -15.61 13.73 25.70
CA LEU A 619 -14.50 14.63 26.02
C LEU A 619 -14.69 15.28 27.41
N GLY A 620 -15.90 15.73 27.74
CA GLY A 620 -16.22 16.33 29.03
C GLY A 620 -16.06 15.39 30.24
N LYS A 621 -16.00 14.07 30.01
CA LYS A 621 -15.73 13.08 31.06
C LYS A 621 -14.24 12.91 31.37
N LEU A 622 -13.35 13.43 30.52
CA LEU A 622 -11.91 13.33 30.72
C LEU A 622 -11.45 14.40 31.72
N LEU A 623 -11.55 14.08 33.01
CA LEU A 623 -11.17 14.97 34.11
C LEU A 623 -9.67 14.90 34.37
N PHE A 624 -8.92 15.72 33.64
CA PHE A 624 -7.47 15.77 33.74
C PHE A 624 -6.99 16.45 35.03
N THR A 625 -5.91 15.91 35.59
CA THR A 625 -5.14 16.49 36.69
C THR A 625 -3.75 16.87 36.19
N ASP A 626 -3.21 17.99 36.65
CA ASP A 626 -1.87 18.43 36.24
C ASP A 626 -0.78 17.56 36.89
N LEU A 627 0.19 17.16 36.07
CA LEU A 627 1.45 16.56 36.50
C LEU A 627 2.58 17.57 36.27
N LYS A 628 3.83 17.09 36.32
CA LYS A 628 5.01 17.90 36.02
C LYS A 628 5.16 18.18 34.52
N ASP A 629 5.92 19.23 34.22
CA ASP A 629 6.39 19.59 32.87
C ASP A 629 5.31 19.86 31.82
N GLY A 630 4.06 20.13 32.25
CA GLY A 630 2.92 20.38 31.35
C GLY A 630 2.27 19.10 30.81
N VAL A 631 2.51 17.96 31.45
CA VAL A 631 1.75 16.72 31.20
C VAL A 631 0.51 16.73 32.08
N ARG A 632 -0.64 16.44 31.51
CA ARG A 632 -1.90 16.22 32.24
C ARG A 632 -2.29 14.76 32.19
N GLN A 633 -2.90 14.25 33.27
CA GLN A 633 -3.29 12.84 33.39
C GLN A 633 -4.76 12.70 33.76
N PHE A 634 -5.44 11.78 33.06
CA PHE A 634 -6.72 11.23 33.43
C PHE A 634 -6.55 9.73 33.67
N LYS A 635 -6.76 9.27 34.91
CA LYS A 635 -6.74 7.85 35.25
C LYS A 635 -8.10 7.23 34.94
N THR A 636 -8.11 6.08 34.29
CA THR A 636 -9.35 5.36 33.99
C THR A 636 -9.14 3.85 34.05
N GLY A 637 -10.05 3.14 34.72
CA GLY A 637 -9.94 1.71 34.96
C GLY A 637 -8.55 1.30 35.46
N LYS A 638 -7.87 0.43 34.72
CA LYS A 638 -6.52 -0.07 35.04
C LYS A 638 -5.39 0.73 34.38
N GLY A 639 -5.71 1.69 33.51
CA GLY A 639 -4.73 2.44 32.72
C GLY A 639 -4.92 3.95 32.87
N GLN A 640 -4.56 4.67 31.81
CA GLN A 640 -4.49 6.14 31.86
C GLN A 640 -4.46 6.77 30.48
N ILE A 641 -4.84 8.04 30.47
CA ILE A 641 -4.72 8.94 29.33
C ILE A 641 -3.85 10.11 29.77
N LEU A 642 -2.82 10.40 28.98
CA LEU A 642 -1.96 11.57 29.12
C LEU A 642 -2.30 12.57 28.02
N LEU A 643 -2.23 13.86 28.34
CA LEU A 643 -2.48 14.95 27.41
C LEU A 643 -1.34 15.97 27.53
N THR A 644 -0.63 16.20 26.42
CA THR A 644 0.47 17.17 26.36
C THR A 644 0.81 17.51 24.90
N ASN A 645 1.17 18.75 24.61
CA ASN A 645 1.64 19.12 23.27
C ASN A 645 3.04 18.56 22.96
N ASP A 646 3.82 18.21 23.99
CA ASP A 646 5.15 17.62 23.91
C ASP A 646 5.12 16.16 24.34
N ILE A 647 4.89 15.29 23.35
CA ILE A 647 4.78 13.84 23.55
C ILE A 647 6.01 13.25 24.24
N GLN A 648 7.20 13.81 24.06
CA GLN A 648 8.42 13.27 24.68
C GLN A 648 8.40 13.38 26.21
N LYS A 649 7.77 14.43 26.75
CA LYS A 649 7.60 14.57 28.20
C LYS A 649 6.68 13.50 28.77
N ALA A 650 5.60 13.17 28.08
CA ALA A 650 4.71 12.08 28.48
C ALA A 650 5.40 10.72 28.36
N LEU A 651 6.21 10.50 27.31
CA LEU A 651 7.03 9.28 27.17
C LEU A 651 8.06 9.14 28.29
N THR A 652 8.71 10.25 28.67
CA THR A 652 9.68 10.30 29.78
C THR A 652 9.00 10.03 31.12
N TYR A 653 7.84 10.65 31.38
CA TYR A 653 7.01 10.35 32.55
C TYR A 653 6.62 8.87 32.63
N LYS A 654 6.45 8.22 31.48
CA LYS A 654 6.18 6.78 31.36
C LYS A 654 7.40 5.90 31.31
N SER A 655 8.60 6.48 31.47
CA SER A 655 9.87 5.77 31.41
C SER A 655 10.05 4.97 30.11
N ILE A 656 9.45 5.44 29.01
CA ILE A 656 9.75 4.94 27.68
C ILE A 656 11.08 5.57 27.27
N LYS A 657 12.10 4.74 27.15
CA LYS A 657 13.46 5.18 26.81
C LYS A 657 13.59 5.32 25.30
N ARG A 658 14.23 6.40 24.88
CA ARG A 658 14.69 6.56 23.50
C ARG A 658 16.09 5.96 23.34
N GLU A 659 16.48 5.70 22.10
CA GLU A 659 17.85 5.36 21.76
C GLU A 659 18.72 6.62 21.71
N GLU A 660 19.65 6.79 22.65
CA GLU A 660 20.52 7.98 22.75
C GLU A 660 21.55 8.08 21.61
N LEU A 661 21.78 6.98 20.87
CA LEU A 661 22.65 6.99 19.69
C LEU A 661 22.24 8.03 18.64
N THR A 662 20.95 8.43 18.62
CA THR A 662 20.47 9.44 17.68
C THR A 662 21.05 10.83 17.95
N ASP A 663 21.57 11.09 19.15
CA ASP A 663 22.23 12.36 19.50
C ASP A 663 23.54 12.56 18.72
N ALA A 664 24.17 11.45 18.33
CA ALA A 664 25.35 11.45 17.46
C ALA A 664 24.98 11.50 15.96
N GLY A 665 23.70 11.65 15.62
CA GLY A 665 23.21 11.63 14.24
C GLY A 665 23.03 10.23 13.63
N LEU A 666 23.14 9.17 14.43
CA LEU A 666 22.88 7.80 13.97
C LEU A 666 21.37 7.52 13.89
N GLN A 667 21.00 6.54 13.07
CA GLN A 667 19.63 6.04 12.94
C GLN A 667 19.58 4.55 13.32
N PHE A 668 18.41 4.04 13.68
CA PHE A 668 18.27 2.67 14.15
C PHE A 668 16.92 2.05 13.76
N ILE A 669 16.89 0.72 13.85
CA ILE A 669 15.68 -0.10 13.86
C ILE A 669 15.90 -1.24 14.86
N ARG A 670 14.84 -1.66 15.57
CA ARG A 670 14.93 -2.71 16.60
C ARG A 670 14.22 -3.98 16.17
N ARG A 671 14.85 -5.12 16.46
CA ARG A 671 14.29 -6.46 16.28
C ARG A 671 14.49 -7.26 17.56
N ALA A 672 13.43 -7.88 18.06
CA ALA A 672 13.49 -8.83 19.18
C ALA A 672 13.64 -10.26 18.63
N ILE A 673 14.67 -10.98 19.08
CA ILE A 673 14.95 -12.37 18.69
C ILE A 673 14.67 -13.26 19.91
N ASN A 674 13.73 -14.20 19.76
CA ASN A 674 13.23 -15.12 20.81
C ASN A 674 12.31 -14.51 21.88
N GLY A 675 11.65 -13.39 21.56
CA GLY A 675 10.90 -12.60 22.55
C GLY A 675 11.83 -11.68 23.32
#